data_AF-A0A3D8QJ75-F1
#
_entry.id   AF-A0A3D8QJ75-F1
#
_cell.length_a   1.000
_cell.length_b   1.000
_cell.length_c   1.000
_cell.angle_alpha   90.00
_cell.angle_beta   90.00
_cell.angle_gamma   90.00
#
_symmetry.space_group_name_H-M   'P 1'
#
loop_
_entity.id
_entity.type
_entity.pdbx_description
1 polymer ?
#
loop_
_entity_poly.entity_id
_entity_poly.type
_entity_poly.pdbx_seq_one_letter_code
_entity_poly.pdbx_strand_id
1 'polypeptide(L)'
;MGITSRLQSRGGSDITKDNNNTPTANHEEDAPIKPAFTSGREGDVAQALFNSPDELHEEVDPSEARRVLWKIDLMILPYLAVCYAFFYIDKTTLSYAAIFGINEDLNLHGTQYSWLSSIFYFGFLAWALPTNLMLQRFPIGKYLGINIFMWGVFLMIQAACHNFATLAVLRALGGAAEACADPAFMLITSMWYTRREQPVRMGLWYTANGLGIALGGLLGYGIGNIKGALPSWKYEFIVIGALCSAWGIVMFIFLPDSPVNAPGLTPRERRIAVERLRENQTGIENKHLKPRQVLEAFTDYKMYFFFVLGCVCNIPNGGISNFGTIIIQGFGFSTLVTTLMQIPYGVLIAISILTCVYLNDRFENRRCIFVLLFLIPNLAGAFGLRFVPADQKVGRLICYYLTGPYNAAFVLILSMQIANTAGHTKKVVTNAVLFLGYCTGNIAGPFFYKESQKPTYPLGIWSMIVSHLIEAVLISALGLLLRRENKKRDRIQSQMEGGLEGRDLGATAFLDLTDRENLNVTASYTKAVAMARVIFTSILLQAFFDFAAGQYLDWSTYKANGVNLGGWLVQESTIDTTWWAQYSKGAPDEWGLCANQGSLCGPVLERRYATWITPAVIDQLYEAGVNTLRIPTTYAAWIEVPGSQLYSGDQISFLRNIATYAITRYGMHVIIDVHSLPGGVNGMPFGEAEGHFGWFNNQTAFGYSLDVVDAVISYVQGSGHPESYTIAPINEPVDNPDLSFFGTPLALTDDGAAWVLQYILAVISRVSAVNPSIPVMFQGSFRGEAYWSPQLPSDANVVFDVHHYYFAGRGTTSQSITSYICSDAEKSPGDGRFPVFIGEWSVQAELDNTLAGRERALNTGLYAFAAHTRGSSYWTAKFFGNATVDGEGTQADYWNYLAFAEQGMINPSEGEDGCS
;
A
#
# COMPACT_ATOMS: atom_id res chain seq x y z
N MET A 1 -50.28 37.78 -49.62
CA MET A 1 -50.91 38.55 -50.71
C MET A 1 -50.94 37.65 -51.95
N GLY A 2 -52.11 37.46 -52.57
CA GLY A 2 -52.23 36.94 -53.93
C GLY A 2 -52.64 35.47 -54.10
N ILE A 3 -53.95 35.22 -54.04
CA ILE A 3 -54.65 34.05 -54.62
C ILE A 3 -54.76 34.26 -56.15
N THR A 4 -54.74 33.20 -56.96
CA THR A 4 -55.52 33.00 -58.22
C THR A 4 -55.18 31.61 -58.79
N SER A 5 -56.03 30.59 -58.75
CA SER A 5 -57.28 30.29 -59.50
C SER A 5 -57.07 29.64 -60.89
N ARG A 6 -57.38 28.33 -60.90
CA ARG A 6 -57.79 27.38 -61.97
C ARG A 6 -58.18 27.93 -63.36
N LEU A 7 -57.93 27.12 -64.38
CA LEU A 7 -58.90 26.78 -65.45
C LEU A 7 -58.58 25.40 -66.11
N GLN A 8 -59.65 24.69 -66.47
CA GLN A 8 -59.75 23.30 -66.96
C GLN A 8 -59.72 23.19 -68.50
N SER A 9 -59.36 22.01 -69.03
CA SER A 9 -60.15 21.16 -69.99
C SER A 9 -59.23 20.08 -70.62
N ARG A 10 -59.49 18.76 -70.45
CA ARG A 10 -60.25 17.82 -71.32
C ARG A 10 -59.79 17.82 -72.79
N GLY A 11 -59.44 16.72 -73.46
CA GLY A 11 -59.41 15.28 -73.16
C GLY A 11 -59.32 14.44 -74.47
N GLY A 12 -58.83 13.18 -74.38
CA GLY A 12 -59.01 12.00 -75.29
C GLY A 12 -58.33 12.02 -76.67
N SER A 13 -58.02 10.91 -77.35
CA SER A 13 -58.01 9.44 -77.10
C SER A 13 -57.54 8.71 -78.40
N ASP A 14 -57.12 7.43 -78.27
CA ASP A 14 -57.12 6.32 -79.26
C ASP A 14 -55.83 5.78 -79.95
N ILE A 15 -55.35 4.64 -79.41
CA ILE A 15 -55.24 3.23 -79.93
C ILE A 15 -54.77 2.94 -81.39
N THR A 16 -53.66 2.18 -81.54
CA THR A 16 -53.42 0.88 -82.30
C THR A 16 -51.91 0.65 -82.55
N LYS A 17 -51.23 -0.36 -81.94
CA LYS A 17 -50.86 -1.75 -82.40
C LYS A 17 -50.00 -1.81 -83.70
N ASP A 18 -48.85 -2.47 -83.85
CA ASP A 18 -48.34 -3.76 -83.31
C ASP A 18 -46.79 -3.92 -83.32
N ASN A 19 -46.31 -4.63 -82.28
CA ASN A 19 -45.25 -5.66 -82.15
C ASN A 19 -43.86 -5.60 -82.86
N ASN A 20 -42.79 -5.60 -82.04
CA ASN A 20 -41.84 -6.73 -81.98
C ASN A 20 -40.88 -6.69 -80.75
N ASN A 21 -40.85 -7.83 -80.05
CA ASN A 21 -39.76 -8.46 -79.29
C ASN A 21 -39.12 -7.81 -78.04
N THR A 22 -39.21 -8.60 -76.94
CA THR A 22 -38.36 -8.66 -75.72
C THR A 22 -38.55 -7.56 -74.66
N PRO A 23 -39.14 -7.84 -73.48
CA PRO A 23 -39.13 -6.88 -72.39
C PRO A 23 -37.92 -7.11 -71.48
N THR A 24 -36.97 -6.18 -71.55
CA THR A 24 -36.19 -5.70 -70.42
C THR A 24 -37.14 -5.15 -69.35
N ALA A 25 -37.23 -5.78 -68.18
CA ALA A 25 -37.98 -5.24 -67.06
C ALA A 25 -37.06 -4.40 -66.16
N ASN A 26 -37.04 -3.09 -66.42
CA ASN A 26 -36.65 -2.08 -65.45
C ASN A 26 -37.93 -1.40 -64.93
N HIS A 27 -38.06 -1.43 -63.61
CA HIS A 27 -38.74 -0.47 -62.73
C HIS A 27 -40.13 0.06 -63.10
N GLU A 28 -41.15 -0.48 -62.44
CA GLU A 28 -42.28 0.30 -61.93
C GLU A 28 -42.66 -0.20 -60.52
N GLU A 29 -42.96 0.75 -59.65
CA GLU A 29 -43.31 0.62 -58.23
C GLU A 29 -44.58 -0.21 -58.03
N ASP A 30 -44.46 -1.31 -57.29
CA ASP A 30 -45.61 -2.03 -56.73
C ASP A 30 -45.79 -1.68 -55.25
N ALA A 31 -47.07 -1.47 -54.90
CA ALA A 31 -47.60 -1.07 -53.61
C ALA A 31 -47.02 -1.83 -52.40
N PRO A 32 -46.98 -1.22 -51.20
CA PRO A 32 -46.49 -1.91 -50.01
C PRO A 32 -47.41 -3.09 -49.67
N ILE A 33 -46.88 -4.29 -49.90
CA ILE A 33 -47.44 -5.56 -49.47
C ILE A 33 -47.55 -5.55 -47.94
N LYS A 34 -48.79 -5.62 -47.43
CA LYS A 34 -49.06 -5.88 -46.01
C LYS A 34 -48.49 -7.25 -45.63
N PRO A 35 -47.56 -7.37 -44.66
CA PRO A 35 -47.12 -8.67 -44.22
C PRO A 35 -48.21 -9.32 -43.36
N ALA A 36 -48.59 -10.54 -43.73
CA ALA A 36 -49.50 -11.37 -42.97
C ALA A 36 -48.87 -11.77 -41.62
N PHE A 37 -49.61 -11.51 -40.53
CA PHE A 37 -49.27 -11.92 -39.17
C PHE A 37 -49.34 -13.45 -39.05
N THR A 38 -48.20 -14.13 -39.00
CA THR A 38 -48.14 -15.51 -38.54
C THR A 38 -48.11 -15.54 -37.01
N SER A 39 -49.15 -16.10 -36.39
CA SER A 39 -49.17 -16.44 -34.96
C SER A 39 -48.21 -17.60 -34.69
N GLY A 40 -46.91 -17.31 -34.63
CA GLY A 40 -45.87 -18.22 -34.18
C GLY A 40 -45.52 -17.94 -32.71
N ARG A 41 -45.31 -19.00 -31.92
CA ARG A 41 -45.01 -19.01 -30.47
C ARG A 41 -43.67 -18.36 -30.06
N GLU A 42 -43.16 -17.39 -30.80
CA GLU A 42 -41.83 -16.78 -30.62
C GLU A 42 -41.86 -15.24 -30.85
N GLY A 43 -42.80 -14.54 -30.20
CA GLY A 43 -42.83 -13.07 -30.16
C GLY A 43 -42.51 -12.55 -28.75
N ASP A 44 -41.71 -11.48 -28.66
CA ASP A 44 -41.40 -10.75 -27.42
C ASP A 44 -42.73 -10.40 -26.72
N VAL A 45 -42.84 -10.66 -25.41
CA VAL A 45 -44.07 -10.43 -24.60
C VAL A 45 -44.52 -8.96 -24.69
N ALA A 46 -43.59 -8.05 -25.01
CA ALA A 46 -43.81 -6.65 -25.31
C ALA A 46 -44.68 -6.37 -26.56
N GLN A 47 -44.65 -7.26 -27.56
CA GLN A 47 -45.37 -7.11 -28.81
C GLN A 47 -46.88 -7.31 -28.65
N ALA A 48 -47.30 -7.97 -27.56
CA ALA A 48 -48.72 -8.16 -27.21
C ALA A 48 -49.39 -6.89 -26.63
N LEU A 49 -48.65 -5.81 -26.38
CA LEU A 49 -49.18 -4.53 -25.86
C LEU A 49 -49.73 -3.58 -26.93
N PHE A 50 -49.51 -3.89 -28.21
CA PHE A 50 -49.85 -3.03 -29.35
C PHE A 50 -50.95 -3.71 -30.19
N ASN A 51 -52.07 -3.01 -30.40
CA ASN A 51 -53.23 -3.57 -31.13
C ASN A 51 -53.14 -3.34 -32.65
N SER A 52 -52.27 -2.44 -33.11
CA SER A 52 -52.02 -2.19 -34.54
C SER A 52 -50.57 -1.74 -34.81
N PRO A 53 -50.04 -1.94 -36.03
CA PRO A 53 -48.70 -1.44 -36.42
C PRO A 53 -48.57 0.09 -36.33
N ASP A 54 -49.67 0.82 -36.44
CA ASP A 54 -49.66 2.29 -36.38
C ASP A 54 -49.42 2.80 -34.95
N GLU A 55 -49.77 2.02 -33.92
CA GLU A 55 -49.46 2.32 -32.50
C GLU A 55 -47.95 2.15 -32.17
N LEU A 56 -47.17 1.45 -33.02
CA LEU A 56 -45.70 1.32 -32.88
C LEU A 56 -44.94 2.55 -33.41
N HIS A 57 -45.63 3.48 -34.09
CA HIS A 57 -45.06 4.66 -34.73
C HIS A 57 -45.64 5.98 -34.18
N GLU A 58 -46.42 5.96 -33.10
CA GLU A 58 -46.89 7.18 -32.43
C GLU A 58 -45.69 7.92 -31.83
N GLU A 59 -45.40 9.14 -32.30
CA GLU A 59 -44.34 9.98 -31.74
C GLU A 59 -44.64 10.28 -30.26
N VAL A 60 -43.83 9.72 -29.37
CA VAL A 60 -43.94 9.97 -27.93
C VAL A 60 -43.37 11.36 -27.64
N ASP A 61 -44.18 12.26 -27.09
CA ASP A 61 -43.72 13.56 -26.59
C ASP A 61 -42.61 13.35 -25.53
N PRO A 62 -41.41 13.95 -25.70
CA PRO A 62 -40.33 13.90 -24.72
C PRO A 62 -40.76 14.29 -23.28
N SER A 63 -41.74 15.19 -23.15
CA SER A 63 -42.26 15.60 -21.84
C SER A 63 -43.04 14.46 -21.13
N GLU A 64 -43.81 13.70 -21.90
CA GLU A 64 -44.59 12.54 -21.42
C GLU A 64 -43.66 11.38 -21.08
N ALA A 65 -42.68 11.09 -21.93
CA ALA A 65 -41.63 10.09 -21.67
C ALA A 65 -40.88 10.36 -20.37
N ARG A 66 -40.56 11.64 -20.08
CA ARG A 66 -39.89 12.05 -18.84
C ARG A 66 -40.79 11.87 -17.61
N ARG A 67 -42.09 12.12 -17.72
CA ARG A 67 -43.06 11.89 -16.63
C ARG A 67 -43.19 10.41 -16.30
N VAL A 68 -43.24 9.55 -17.33
CA VAL A 68 -43.25 8.09 -17.17
C VAL A 68 -41.95 7.60 -16.52
N LEU A 69 -40.80 8.13 -16.94
CA LEU A 69 -39.51 7.82 -16.33
C LEU A 69 -39.47 8.17 -14.83
N TRP A 70 -39.93 9.36 -14.43
CA TRP A 70 -40.01 9.71 -13.01
C TRP A 70 -40.92 8.78 -12.20
N LYS A 71 -42.02 8.34 -12.80
CA LYS A 71 -42.93 7.38 -12.17
C LYS A 71 -42.27 6.00 -12.02
N ILE A 72 -41.49 5.55 -13.01
CA ILE A 72 -40.68 4.34 -12.93
C ILE A 72 -39.59 4.48 -11.85
N ASP A 73 -38.89 5.61 -11.81
CA ASP A 73 -37.86 5.90 -10.81
C ASP A 73 -38.42 5.79 -9.38
N LEU A 74 -39.60 6.34 -9.11
CA LEU A 74 -40.29 6.22 -7.82
C LEU A 74 -40.85 4.81 -7.54
N MET A 75 -41.11 4.02 -8.58
CA MET A 75 -41.66 2.67 -8.46
C MET A 75 -40.58 1.59 -8.29
N ILE A 76 -39.36 1.80 -8.77
CA ILE A 76 -38.30 0.78 -8.79
C ILE A 76 -37.14 1.14 -7.86
N LEU A 77 -36.61 2.37 -7.92
CA LEU A 77 -35.39 2.74 -7.19
C LEU A 77 -35.51 2.63 -5.67
N PRO A 78 -36.62 3.04 -5.01
CA PRO A 78 -36.74 2.88 -3.57
C PRO A 78 -36.65 1.42 -3.13
N TYR A 79 -37.23 0.50 -3.90
CA TYR A 79 -37.18 -0.93 -3.57
C TYR A 79 -35.75 -1.47 -3.65
N LEU A 80 -35.04 -1.13 -4.74
CA LEU A 80 -33.66 -1.56 -4.93
C LEU A 80 -32.74 -0.93 -3.87
N ALA A 81 -32.90 0.37 -3.58
CA ALA A 81 -32.09 1.07 -2.59
C ALA A 81 -32.27 0.50 -1.17
N VAL A 82 -33.51 0.29 -0.71
CA VAL A 82 -33.75 -0.30 0.62
C VAL A 82 -33.23 -1.74 0.68
N CYS A 83 -33.43 -2.52 -0.39
CA CYS A 83 -32.89 -3.87 -0.46
C CYS A 83 -31.36 -3.88 -0.39
N TYR A 84 -30.70 -2.95 -1.08
CA TYR A 84 -29.24 -2.84 -1.09
C TYR A 84 -28.67 -2.33 0.25
N ALA A 85 -29.43 -1.49 0.97
CA ALA A 85 -29.09 -1.12 2.34
C ALA A 85 -29.11 -2.35 3.26
N PHE A 86 -30.18 -3.16 3.22
CA PHE A 86 -30.27 -4.40 4.00
C PHE A 86 -29.17 -5.42 3.64
N PHE A 87 -28.87 -5.55 2.35
CA PHE A 87 -27.78 -6.38 1.85
C PHE A 87 -26.44 -6.04 2.50
N TYR A 88 -26.12 -4.75 2.65
CA TYR A 88 -24.86 -4.35 3.29
C TYR A 88 -24.91 -4.39 4.83
N ILE A 89 -26.08 -4.12 5.43
CA ILE A 89 -26.29 -4.29 6.88
C ILE A 89 -26.06 -5.76 7.26
N ASP A 90 -26.59 -6.72 6.49
CA ASP A 90 -26.36 -8.16 6.68
C ASP A 90 -24.86 -8.47 6.67
N LYS A 91 -24.14 -8.06 5.62
CA LYS A 91 -22.69 -8.28 5.51
C LYS A 91 -21.89 -7.78 6.71
N THR A 92 -22.26 -6.63 7.25
CA THR A 92 -21.57 -6.01 8.39
C THR A 92 -22.07 -6.50 9.76
N THR A 93 -23.15 -7.29 9.81
CA THR A 93 -23.72 -7.85 11.05
C THR A 93 -22.69 -8.65 11.84
N LEU A 94 -21.84 -9.44 11.16
CA LEU A 94 -20.76 -10.20 11.80
C LEU A 94 -19.69 -9.30 12.44
N SER A 95 -19.44 -8.11 11.88
CA SER A 95 -18.55 -7.08 12.45
C SER A 95 -19.12 -6.53 13.74
N TYR A 96 -20.42 -6.21 13.78
CA TYR A 96 -21.08 -5.74 15.01
C TYR A 96 -21.14 -6.83 16.08
N ALA A 97 -21.47 -8.07 15.69
CA ALA A 97 -21.48 -9.21 16.60
C ALA A 97 -20.11 -9.45 17.27
N ALA A 98 -19.00 -9.18 16.57
CA ALA A 98 -17.64 -9.31 17.10
C ALA A 98 -17.38 -8.40 18.31
N ILE A 99 -17.80 -7.14 18.26
CA ILE A 99 -17.62 -6.20 19.38
C ILE A 99 -18.65 -6.41 20.51
N PHE A 100 -19.67 -7.23 20.27
CA PHE A 100 -20.69 -7.66 21.23
C PHE A 100 -20.45 -9.05 21.84
N GLY A 101 -19.27 -9.66 21.62
CA GLY A 101 -18.83 -10.84 22.37
C GLY A 101 -19.04 -12.19 21.69
N ILE A 102 -19.34 -12.25 20.38
CA ILE A 102 -19.55 -13.55 19.69
C ILE A 102 -18.29 -14.44 19.71
N ASN A 103 -17.10 -13.85 19.71
CA ASN A 103 -15.84 -14.61 19.71
C ASN A 103 -15.67 -15.38 21.00
N GLU A 104 -15.97 -14.72 22.13
CA GLU A 104 -15.91 -15.28 23.47
C GLU A 104 -17.01 -16.33 23.68
N ASP A 105 -18.26 -16.00 23.31
CA ASP A 105 -19.42 -16.89 23.51
C ASP A 105 -19.35 -18.20 22.71
N LEU A 106 -18.77 -18.16 21.50
CA LEU A 106 -18.62 -19.34 20.63
C LEU A 106 -17.22 -19.97 20.71
N ASN A 107 -16.35 -19.44 21.58
CA ASN A 107 -14.98 -19.89 21.78
C ASN A 107 -14.20 -19.98 20.45
N LEU A 108 -14.25 -18.91 19.66
CA LEU A 108 -13.59 -18.83 18.36
C LEU A 108 -12.09 -18.53 18.54
N HIS A 109 -11.23 -19.36 17.95
CA HIS A 109 -9.77 -19.26 18.07
C HIS A 109 -9.07 -19.09 16.72
N GLY A 110 -7.93 -18.39 16.74
CA GLY A 110 -7.02 -18.31 15.60
C GLY A 110 -7.67 -17.67 14.38
N THR A 111 -7.87 -18.45 13.30
CA THR A 111 -8.43 -17.96 12.03
C THR A 111 -9.93 -18.20 11.88
N GLN A 112 -10.60 -18.75 12.91
CA GLN A 112 -12.03 -19.11 12.81
C GLN A 112 -12.93 -17.90 12.51
N TYR A 113 -12.69 -16.73 13.11
CA TYR A 113 -13.45 -15.52 12.79
C TYR A 113 -13.26 -15.10 11.31
N SER A 114 -12.02 -15.11 10.80
CA SER A 114 -11.73 -14.85 9.38
C SER A 114 -12.41 -15.86 8.45
N TRP A 115 -12.48 -17.13 8.86
CA TRP A 115 -13.22 -18.17 8.12
C TRP A 115 -14.73 -17.92 8.12
N LEU A 116 -15.34 -17.47 9.22
CA LEU A 116 -16.77 -17.15 9.25
C LEU A 116 -17.12 -16.01 8.29
N SER A 117 -16.24 -15.02 8.16
CA SER A 117 -16.36 -14.00 7.12
C SER A 117 -16.27 -14.63 5.72
N SER A 118 -15.26 -15.44 5.47
CA SER A 118 -14.93 -15.98 4.14
C SER A 118 -15.91 -17.04 3.62
N ILE A 119 -16.39 -17.94 4.48
CA ILE A 119 -17.30 -19.06 4.12
C ILE A 119 -18.60 -18.59 3.47
N PHE A 120 -19.07 -17.40 3.85
CA PHE A 120 -20.19 -16.77 3.19
C PHE A 120 -19.96 -16.57 1.69
N TYR A 121 -18.79 -16.07 1.31
CA TYR A 121 -18.45 -15.85 -0.11
C TYR A 121 -18.22 -17.15 -0.88
N PHE A 122 -17.82 -18.25 -0.21
CA PHE A 122 -17.83 -19.57 -0.82
C PHE A 122 -19.25 -20.04 -1.15
N GLY A 123 -20.20 -19.85 -0.23
CA GLY A 123 -21.62 -20.12 -0.46
C GLY A 123 -22.20 -19.28 -1.60
N PHE A 124 -21.87 -17.98 -1.60
CA PHE A 124 -22.23 -17.05 -2.67
C PHE A 124 -21.73 -17.55 -4.04
N LEU A 125 -20.44 -17.92 -4.12
CA LEU A 125 -19.84 -18.36 -5.36
C LEU A 125 -20.46 -19.67 -5.88
N ALA A 126 -20.70 -20.63 -4.98
CA ALA A 126 -21.32 -21.90 -5.33
C ALA A 126 -22.75 -21.72 -5.90
N TRP A 127 -23.50 -20.73 -5.40
CA TRP A 127 -24.87 -20.47 -5.84
C TRP A 127 -25.01 -19.42 -6.95
N ALA A 128 -23.95 -18.67 -7.25
CA ALA A 128 -23.94 -17.63 -8.29
C ALA A 128 -24.35 -18.15 -9.68
N LEU A 129 -23.86 -19.32 -10.10
CA LEU A 129 -24.26 -19.91 -11.38
C LEU A 129 -25.71 -20.46 -11.36
N PRO A 130 -26.11 -21.31 -10.38
CA PRO A 130 -27.50 -21.74 -10.23
C PRO A 130 -28.51 -20.60 -10.23
N THR A 131 -28.26 -19.55 -9.45
CA THR A 131 -29.21 -18.44 -9.32
C THR A 131 -29.34 -17.63 -10.60
N ASN A 132 -28.26 -17.45 -11.37
CA ASN A 132 -28.31 -16.78 -12.67
C ASN A 132 -29.17 -17.54 -13.68
N LEU A 133 -29.16 -18.88 -13.64
CA LEU A 133 -30.04 -19.70 -14.47
C LEU A 133 -31.51 -19.62 -14.00
N MET A 134 -31.74 -19.54 -12.70
CA MET A 134 -33.09 -19.40 -12.12
C MET A 134 -33.71 -18.04 -12.43
N LEU A 135 -32.91 -16.96 -12.40
CA LEU A 135 -33.35 -15.60 -12.74
C LEU A 135 -33.85 -15.47 -14.20
N GLN A 136 -33.40 -16.34 -15.10
CA GLN A 136 -33.90 -16.38 -16.49
C GLN A 136 -35.20 -17.17 -16.66
N ARG A 137 -35.58 -17.98 -15.66
CA ARG A 137 -36.74 -18.88 -15.70
C ARG A 137 -37.91 -18.40 -14.83
N PHE A 138 -37.62 -17.73 -13.72
CA PHE A 138 -38.63 -17.28 -12.77
C PHE A 138 -38.88 -15.78 -12.87
N PRO A 139 -40.07 -15.30 -12.46
CA PRO A 139 -40.33 -13.87 -12.31
C PRO A 139 -39.32 -13.25 -11.34
N ILE A 140 -38.56 -12.27 -11.82
CA ILE A 140 -37.37 -11.74 -11.13
C ILE A 140 -37.73 -11.16 -9.77
N GLY A 141 -38.83 -10.41 -9.66
CA GLY A 141 -39.23 -9.77 -8.40
C GLY A 141 -39.60 -10.78 -7.32
N LYS A 142 -40.36 -11.82 -7.69
CA LYS A 142 -40.75 -12.91 -6.78
C LYS A 142 -39.58 -13.75 -6.34
N TYR A 143 -38.72 -14.13 -7.28
CA TYR A 143 -37.53 -14.92 -6.98
C TYR A 143 -36.57 -14.16 -6.06
N LEU A 144 -36.33 -12.87 -6.35
CA LEU A 144 -35.54 -11.99 -5.49
C LEU A 144 -36.18 -11.88 -4.09
N GLY A 145 -37.50 -11.64 -3.99
CA GLY A 145 -38.23 -11.58 -2.72
C GLY A 145 -38.11 -12.85 -1.86
N ILE A 146 -38.21 -14.04 -2.47
CA ILE A 146 -38.02 -15.32 -1.77
C ILE A 146 -36.60 -15.44 -1.22
N ASN A 147 -35.58 -15.09 -2.02
CA ASN A 147 -34.19 -15.17 -1.57
C ASN A 147 -33.89 -14.17 -0.44
N ILE A 148 -34.43 -12.95 -0.52
CA ILE A 148 -34.36 -11.95 0.56
C ILE A 148 -34.94 -12.51 1.86
N PHE A 149 -36.12 -13.12 1.76
CA PHE A 149 -36.76 -13.75 2.91
C PHE A 149 -35.90 -14.88 3.48
N MET A 150 -35.37 -15.76 2.62
CA MET A 150 -34.54 -16.89 3.07
C MET A 150 -33.22 -16.46 3.69
N TRP A 151 -32.54 -15.43 3.14
CA TRP A 151 -31.31 -14.93 3.76
C TRP A 151 -31.61 -14.37 5.16
N GLY A 152 -32.72 -13.63 5.32
CA GLY A 152 -33.12 -13.07 6.60
C GLY A 152 -33.43 -14.16 7.64
N VAL A 153 -34.07 -15.25 7.20
CA VAL A 153 -34.30 -16.44 8.02
C VAL A 153 -32.98 -17.09 8.45
N PHE A 154 -32.04 -17.30 7.53
CA PHE A 154 -30.74 -17.87 7.88
C PHE A 154 -29.95 -16.95 8.82
N LEU A 155 -30.06 -15.63 8.67
CA LEU A 155 -29.46 -14.67 9.58
C LEU A 155 -30.03 -14.81 11.00
N MET A 156 -31.37 -14.90 11.16
CA MET A 156 -31.99 -15.11 12.47
C MET A 156 -31.57 -16.43 13.13
N ILE A 157 -31.44 -17.51 12.35
CA ILE A 157 -31.03 -18.83 12.89
C ILE A 157 -29.59 -18.78 13.44
N GLN A 158 -28.73 -17.88 12.94
CA GLN A 158 -27.36 -17.74 13.46
C GLN A 158 -27.31 -17.36 14.94
N ALA A 159 -28.33 -16.68 15.48
CA ALA A 159 -28.42 -16.39 16.91
C ALA A 159 -28.55 -17.65 17.79
N ALA A 160 -29.00 -18.77 17.22
CA ALA A 160 -29.11 -20.06 17.88
C ALA A 160 -27.83 -20.92 17.80
N CYS A 161 -26.77 -20.43 17.14
CA CYS A 161 -25.51 -21.15 17.08
C CYS A 161 -24.76 -21.16 18.42
N HIS A 162 -24.02 -22.25 18.64
CA HIS A 162 -23.23 -22.48 19.85
C HIS A 162 -21.76 -22.85 19.57
N ASN A 163 -21.38 -22.99 18.30
CA ASN A 163 -20.00 -23.27 17.89
C ASN A 163 -19.71 -22.77 16.48
N PHE A 164 -18.43 -22.79 16.10
CA PHE A 164 -17.96 -22.41 14.78
C PHE A 164 -18.65 -23.18 13.64
N ALA A 165 -18.82 -24.50 13.76
CA ALA A 165 -19.32 -25.32 12.66
C ALA A 165 -20.76 -25.01 12.28
N THR A 166 -21.66 -24.87 13.27
CA THR A 166 -23.06 -24.52 13.01
C THR A 166 -23.18 -23.12 12.41
N LEU A 167 -22.37 -22.17 12.89
CA LEU A 167 -22.34 -20.81 12.37
C LEU A 167 -21.79 -20.78 10.94
N ALA A 168 -20.70 -21.50 10.65
CA ALA A 168 -20.10 -21.62 9.32
C ALA A 168 -21.09 -22.16 8.27
N VAL A 169 -21.87 -23.20 8.60
CA VAL A 169 -22.89 -23.75 7.70
C VAL A 169 -23.95 -22.70 7.38
N LEU A 170 -24.47 -21.99 8.38
CA LEU A 170 -25.47 -20.94 8.15
C LEU A 170 -24.89 -19.75 7.38
N ARG A 171 -23.61 -19.41 7.59
CA ARG A 171 -22.91 -18.39 6.79
C ARG A 171 -22.85 -18.79 5.32
N ALA A 172 -22.54 -20.05 5.01
CA ALA A 172 -22.54 -20.55 3.63
C ALA A 172 -23.96 -20.52 3.01
N LEU A 173 -24.99 -20.93 3.74
CA LEU A 173 -26.38 -20.90 3.26
C LEU A 173 -26.90 -19.46 3.06
N GLY A 174 -26.55 -18.55 3.97
CA GLY A 174 -26.84 -17.13 3.83
C GLY A 174 -26.19 -16.54 2.57
N GLY A 175 -24.91 -16.83 2.35
CA GLY A 175 -24.21 -16.41 1.13
C GLY A 175 -24.83 -16.97 -0.15
N ALA A 176 -25.26 -18.24 -0.13
CA ALA A 176 -25.96 -18.84 -1.25
C ALA A 176 -27.29 -18.13 -1.55
N ALA A 177 -28.10 -17.83 -0.54
CA ALA A 177 -29.36 -17.09 -0.72
C ALA A 177 -29.11 -15.66 -1.25
N GLU A 178 -28.04 -15.00 -0.78
CA GLU A 178 -27.70 -13.64 -1.21
C GLU A 178 -27.13 -13.57 -2.63
N ALA A 179 -26.58 -14.66 -3.18
CA ALA A 179 -25.93 -14.71 -4.51
C ALA A 179 -26.78 -14.17 -5.67
N CYS A 180 -28.10 -14.13 -5.51
CA CYS A 180 -29.03 -13.65 -6.51
C CYS A 180 -29.13 -12.12 -6.61
N ALA A 181 -28.75 -11.38 -5.56
CA ALA A 181 -29.11 -9.98 -5.39
C ALA A 181 -28.47 -9.09 -6.47
N ASP A 182 -27.13 -9.10 -6.59
CA ASP A 182 -26.42 -8.27 -7.56
C ASP A 182 -26.87 -8.54 -9.01
N PRO A 183 -26.95 -9.81 -9.48
CA PRO A 183 -27.46 -10.09 -10.82
C PRO A 183 -28.92 -9.66 -11.01
N ALA A 184 -29.78 -9.84 -10.00
CA ALA A 184 -31.18 -9.42 -10.08
C ALA A 184 -31.31 -7.89 -10.17
N PHE A 185 -30.54 -7.12 -9.40
CA PHE A 185 -30.53 -5.66 -9.47
C PHE A 185 -30.07 -5.16 -10.85
N MET A 186 -29.05 -5.80 -11.42
CA MET A 186 -28.59 -5.49 -12.77
C MET A 186 -29.65 -5.80 -13.81
N LEU A 187 -30.30 -6.97 -13.73
CA LEU A 187 -31.36 -7.38 -14.66
C LEU A 187 -32.57 -6.43 -14.58
N ILE A 188 -33.06 -6.14 -13.36
CA ILE A 188 -34.13 -5.16 -13.15
C ILE A 188 -33.73 -3.81 -13.73
N THR A 189 -32.53 -3.30 -13.44
CA THR A 189 -32.09 -2.00 -13.97
C THR A 189 -32.04 -2.03 -15.51
N SER A 190 -31.58 -3.12 -16.11
CA SER A 190 -31.54 -3.27 -17.58
C SER A 190 -32.92 -3.36 -18.23
N MET A 191 -33.91 -3.90 -17.52
CA MET A 191 -35.28 -4.11 -17.99
C MET A 191 -36.13 -2.83 -17.94
N TRP A 192 -35.84 -1.92 -17.01
CA TRP A 192 -36.65 -0.71 -16.80
C TRP A 192 -36.05 0.58 -17.37
N TYR A 193 -34.74 0.57 -17.68
CA TYR A 193 -34.00 1.79 -18.04
C TYR A 193 -33.22 1.67 -19.34
N THR A 194 -33.10 2.79 -20.06
CA THR A 194 -32.31 2.87 -21.29
C THR A 194 -30.81 2.75 -20.99
N ARG A 195 -29.99 2.35 -21.97
CA ARG A 195 -28.52 2.21 -21.81
C ARG A 195 -27.84 3.49 -21.30
N ARG A 196 -28.40 4.66 -21.66
CA ARG A 196 -27.92 5.97 -21.18
C ARG A 196 -28.30 6.24 -19.73
N GLU A 197 -29.45 5.73 -19.30
CA GLU A 197 -29.99 5.93 -17.96
C GLU A 197 -29.41 4.97 -16.92
N GLN A 198 -29.08 3.74 -17.32
CA GLN A 198 -28.62 2.66 -16.42
C GLN A 198 -27.46 3.07 -15.49
N PRO A 199 -26.35 3.71 -15.94
CA PRO A 199 -25.23 4.04 -15.05
C PRO A 199 -25.60 4.94 -13.87
N VAL A 200 -26.48 5.92 -14.11
CA VAL A 200 -26.95 6.83 -13.06
C VAL A 200 -27.81 6.09 -12.05
N ARG A 201 -28.74 5.25 -12.52
CA ARG A 201 -29.63 4.48 -11.64
C ARG A 201 -28.89 3.46 -10.82
N MET A 202 -27.92 2.77 -11.43
CA MET A 202 -27.00 1.87 -10.72
C MET A 202 -26.32 2.58 -9.57
N GLY A 203 -25.72 3.75 -9.82
CA GLY A 203 -25.09 4.49 -8.75
C GLY A 203 -26.05 5.01 -7.66
N LEU A 204 -27.29 5.37 -8.02
CA LEU A 204 -28.31 5.81 -7.06
C LEU A 204 -28.70 4.71 -6.07
N TRP A 205 -29.02 3.49 -6.54
CA TRP A 205 -29.30 2.40 -5.61
C TRP A 205 -28.03 1.89 -4.91
N TYR A 206 -26.86 1.95 -5.56
CA TYR A 206 -25.58 1.58 -4.92
C TYR A 206 -25.17 2.55 -3.81
N THR A 207 -25.62 3.80 -3.85
CA THR A 207 -25.44 4.79 -2.78
C THR A 207 -26.01 4.29 -1.46
N ALA A 208 -27.04 3.43 -1.52
CA ALA A 208 -27.62 2.81 -0.34
C ALA A 208 -26.65 1.90 0.42
N ASN A 209 -25.50 1.53 -0.17
CA ASN A 209 -24.38 0.91 0.53
C ASN A 209 -23.92 1.75 1.74
N GLY A 210 -23.58 3.01 1.49
CA GLY A 210 -23.13 3.94 2.53
C GLY A 210 -24.23 4.24 3.54
N LEU A 211 -25.47 4.40 3.06
CA LEU A 211 -26.63 4.57 3.94
C LEU A 211 -26.86 3.33 4.82
N GLY A 212 -26.66 2.12 4.26
CA GLY A 212 -26.76 0.85 4.98
C GLY A 212 -25.75 0.77 6.12
N ILE A 213 -24.50 1.16 5.90
CA ILE A 213 -23.47 1.25 6.97
C ILE A 213 -23.94 2.20 8.08
N ALA A 214 -24.44 3.37 7.70
CA ALA A 214 -24.87 4.37 8.67
C ALA A 214 -26.08 3.88 9.50
N LEU A 215 -27.05 3.26 8.84
CA LEU A 215 -28.21 2.64 9.48
C LEU A 215 -27.81 1.44 10.34
N GLY A 216 -26.85 0.62 9.90
CA GLY A 216 -26.29 -0.47 10.69
C GLY A 216 -25.65 0.03 11.99
N GLY A 217 -24.91 1.14 11.94
CA GLY A 217 -24.36 1.79 13.14
C GLY A 217 -25.44 2.25 14.12
N LEU A 218 -26.54 2.83 13.61
CA LEU A 218 -27.70 3.24 14.42
C LEU A 218 -28.44 2.04 15.03
N LEU A 219 -28.69 1.00 14.24
CA LEU A 219 -29.33 -0.23 14.70
C LEU A 219 -28.47 -0.92 15.76
N GLY A 220 -27.17 -1.08 15.51
CA GLY A 220 -26.24 -1.66 16.47
C GLY A 220 -26.14 -0.86 17.78
N TYR A 221 -26.21 0.47 17.72
CA TYR A 221 -26.33 1.29 18.95
C TYR A 221 -27.62 1.00 19.71
N GLY A 222 -28.77 0.95 19.02
CA GLY A 222 -30.06 0.63 19.63
C GLY A 222 -30.07 -0.77 20.25
N ILE A 223 -29.54 -1.75 19.52
CA ILE A 223 -29.46 -3.16 19.92
C ILE A 223 -28.51 -3.33 21.11
N GLY A 224 -27.36 -2.65 21.10
CA GLY A 224 -26.41 -2.67 22.21
C GLY A 224 -26.97 -2.14 23.53
N ASN A 225 -28.07 -1.37 23.51
CA ASN A 225 -28.75 -0.86 24.71
C ASN A 225 -29.87 -1.80 25.23
N ILE A 226 -30.16 -2.90 24.53
CA ILE A 226 -31.20 -3.86 24.94
C ILE A 226 -30.72 -4.62 26.19
N LYS A 227 -31.41 -4.43 27.32
CA LYS A 227 -31.20 -5.19 28.57
C LYS A 227 -32.08 -6.43 28.59
N GLY A 228 -31.84 -7.33 27.65
CA GLY A 228 -32.60 -8.56 27.47
C GLY A 228 -31.94 -9.79 28.09
N ALA A 229 -32.57 -10.95 27.92
CA ALA A 229 -32.05 -12.24 28.41
C ALA A 229 -30.94 -12.85 27.53
N LEU A 230 -30.79 -12.36 26.29
CA LEU A 230 -29.77 -12.84 25.35
C LEU A 230 -28.58 -11.85 25.29
N PRO A 231 -27.36 -12.33 24.96
CA PRO A 231 -26.25 -11.46 24.59
C PRO A 231 -26.58 -10.55 23.40
N SER A 232 -26.03 -9.34 23.37
CA SER A 232 -26.34 -8.31 22.36
C SER A 232 -26.09 -8.78 20.92
N TRP A 233 -25.05 -9.59 20.68
CA TRP A 233 -24.76 -10.12 19.34
C TRP A 233 -25.89 -11.00 18.79
N LYS A 234 -26.66 -11.70 19.65
CA LYS A 234 -27.81 -12.50 19.23
C LYS A 234 -28.97 -11.61 18.78
N TYR A 235 -29.20 -10.51 19.48
CA TYR A 235 -30.20 -9.53 19.07
C TYR A 235 -29.85 -8.89 17.73
N GLU A 236 -28.57 -8.70 17.44
CA GLU A 236 -28.09 -8.19 16.13
C GLU A 236 -28.61 -9.07 14.98
N PHE A 237 -28.35 -10.39 15.05
CA PHE A 237 -28.82 -11.36 14.06
C PHE A 237 -30.36 -11.46 13.99
N ILE A 238 -31.05 -11.44 15.13
CA ILE A 238 -32.51 -11.58 15.19
C ILE A 238 -33.21 -10.35 14.58
N VAL A 239 -32.84 -9.15 15.01
CA VAL A 239 -33.51 -7.91 14.61
C VAL A 239 -33.25 -7.63 13.14
N ILE A 240 -31.99 -7.70 12.70
CA ILE A 240 -31.63 -7.46 11.29
C ILE A 240 -32.27 -8.53 10.40
N GLY A 241 -32.22 -9.80 10.81
CA GLY A 241 -32.78 -10.91 10.04
C GLY A 241 -34.30 -10.81 9.91
N ALA A 242 -34.99 -10.37 10.96
CA ALA A 242 -36.43 -10.12 10.94
C ALA A 242 -36.80 -8.96 10.01
N LEU A 243 -36.05 -7.85 10.05
CA LEU A 243 -36.26 -6.72 9.15
C LEU A 243 -36.02 -7.11 7.68
N CYS A 244 -34.96 -7.87 7.40
CA CYS A 244 -34.68 -8.41 6.07
C CYS A 244 -35.81 -9.33 5.60
N SER A 245 -36.27 -10.24 6.46
CA SER A 245 -37.35 -11.17 6.11
C SER A 245 -38.66 -10.43 5.82
N ALA A 246 -39.00 -9.44 6.65
CA ALA A 246 -40.17 -8.59 6.43
C ALA A 246 -40.06 -7.82 5.10
N TRP A 247 -38.87 -7.30 4.78
CA TRP A 247 -38.63 -6.62 3.50
C TRP A 247 -38.72 -7.58 2.30
N GLY A 248 -38.27 -8.83 2.44
CA GLY A 248 -38.44 -9.86 1.41
C GLY A 248 -39.91 -10.14 1.08
N ILE A 249 -40.78 -10.13 2.07
CA ILE A 249 -42.25 -10.24 1.88
C ILE A 249 -42.78 -9.03 1.12
N VAL A 250 -42.35 -7.82 1.48
CA VAL A 250 -42.72 -6.58 0.76
C VAL A 250 -42.28 -6.66 -0.70
N MET A 251 -41.03 -7.06 -0.96
CA MET A 251 -40.50 -7.22 -2.31
C MET A 251 -41.29 -8.26 -3.11
N PHE A 252 -41.64 -9.40 -2.51
CA PHE A 252 -42.40 -10.46 -3.15
C PHE A 252 -43.80 -10.01 -3.60
N ILE A 253 -44.46 -9.16 -2.80
CA ILE A 253 -45.83 -8.70 -3.05
C ILE A 253 -45.87 -7.50 -3.99
N PHE A 254 -44.97 -6.53 -3.79
CA PHE A 254 -45.10 -5.20 -4.39
C PHE A 254 -44.13 -4.91 -5.54
N LEU A 255 -43.00 -5.63 -5.66
CA LEU A 255 -42.04 -5.36 -6.73
C LEU A 255 -42.59 -5.83 -8.10
N PRO A 256 -42.75 -4.95 -9.10
CA PRO A 256 -43.25 -5.35 -10.40
C PRO A 256 -42.22 -6.20 -11.18
N ASP A 257 -42.67 -7.33 -11.75
CA ASP A 257 -41.80 -8.27 -12.47
C ASP A 257 -41.34 -7.75 -13.85
N SER A 258 -42.12 -6.89 -14.51
CA SER A 258 -41.78 -6.32 -15.83
C SER A 258 -42.56 -5.03 -16.13
N PRO A 259 -42.05 -4.16 -17.03
CA PRO A 259 -42.77 -2.97 -17.50
C PRO A 259 -44.11 -3.32 -18.19
N VAL A 260 -44.23 -4.52 -18.75
CA VAL A 260 -45.43 -5.00 -19.45
C VAL A 260 -46.61 -5.22 -18.51
N ASN A 261 -46.35 -5.74 -17.31
CA ASN A 261 -47.38 -6.13 -16.34
C ASN A 261 -47.40 -5.24 -15.08
N ALA A 262 -46.79 -4.05 -15.16
CA ALA A 262 -46.62 -3.15 -14.03
C ALA A 262 -47.96 -2.63 -13.46
N PRO A 263 -48.34 -2.97 -12.21
CA PRO A 263 -49.64 -2.57 -11.66
C PRO A 263 -49.78 -1.05 -11.48
N GLY A 264 -48.66 -0.31 -11.36
CA GLY A 264 -48.65 1.14 -11.20
C GLY A 264 -48.71 1.97 -12.49
N LEU A 265 -48.64 1.35 -13.68
CA LEU A 265 -48.65 2.04 -14.98
C LEU A 265 -49.95 1.80 -15.73
N THR A 266 -50.53 2.87 -16.31
CA THR A 266 -51.66 2.79 -17.24
C THR A 266 -51.25 2.12 -18.56
N PRO A 267 -52.20 1.60 -19.37
CA PRO A 267 -51.86 0.97 -20.66
C PRO A 267 -51.01 1.86 -21.59
N ARG A 268 -51.28 3.18 -21.64
CA ARG A 268 -50.47 4.15 -22.41
C ARG A 268 -49.07 4.31 -21.83
N GLU A 269 -48.95 4.45 -20.51
CA GLU A 269 -47.63 4.57 -19.85
C GLU A 269 -46.79 3.29 -20.01
N ARG A 270 -47.40 2.09 -20.04
CA ARG A 270 -46.71 0.82 -20.32
C ARG A 270 -46.15 0.79 -21.74
N ARG A 271 -46.93 1.24 -22.73
CA ARG A 271 -46.44 1.37 -24.12
C ARG A 271 -45.25 2.33 -24.21
N ILE A 272 -45.35 3.50 -23.57
CA ILE A 272 -44.25 4.47 -23.51
C ILE A 272 -43.01 3.88 -22.83
N ALA A 273 -43.18 3.11 -21.74
CA ALA A 273 -42.07 2.46 -21.05
C ALA A 273 -41.34 1.44 -21.94
N VAL A 274 -42.10 0.64 -22.71
CA VAL A 274 -41.54 -0.35 -23.65
C VAL A 274 -40.90 0.33 -24.86
N GLU A 275 -41.55 1.34 -25.44
CA GLU A 275 -41.05 2.08 -26.61
C GLU A 275 -39.72 2.79 -26.30
N ARG A 276 -39.57 3.37 -25.10
CA ARG A 276 -38.31 3.97 -24.65
C ARG A 276 -37.14 2.97 -24.65
N LEU A 277 -37.42 1.70 -24.38
CA LEU A 277 -36.41 0.65 -24.36
C LEU A 277 -36.04 0.15 -25.77
N ARG A 278 -36.79 0.54 -26.81
CA ARG A 278 -36.51 0.17 -28.21
C ARG A 278 -35.15 0.66 -28.68
N GLU A 279 -34.68 1.82 -28.19
CA GLU A 279 -33.33 2.35 -28.45
C GLU A 279 -32.22 1.42 -27.93
N ASN A 280 -32.50 0.54 -26.96
CA ASN A 280 -31.50 -0.34 -26.38
C ASN A 280 -31.09 -1.50 -27.29
N GLN A 281 -31.83 -1.80 -28.36
CA GLN A 281 -31.49 -2.80 -29.39
C GLN A 281 -31.11 -4.18 -28.81
N THR A 282 -31.66 -4.52 -27.64
CA THR A 282 -31.55 -5.81 -26.97
C THR A 282 -32.97 -6.24 -26.68
N GLY A 283 -33.37 -7.44 -27.14
CA GLY A 283 -34.68 -7.99 -26.77
C GLY A 283 -34.87 -7.91 -25.25
N ILE A 284 -36.10 -7.65 -24.81
CA ILE A 284 -36.39 -7.41 -23.38
C ILE A 284 -36.02 -8.63 -22.52
N GLU A 285 -35.97 -9.82 -23.14
CA GLU A 285 -35.28 -11.01 -22.66
C GLU A 285 -34.54 -11.71 -23.82
N ASN A 286 -33.24 -12.02 -23.67
CA ASN A 286 -32.54 -12.95 -24.56
C ASN A 286 -32.02 -14.16 -23.77
N LYS A 287 -32.68 -15.32 -23.91
CA LYS A 287 -32.46 -16.51 -23.06
C LYS A 287 -31.41 -17.49 -23.61
N HIS A 288 -30.75 -17.17 -24.74
CA HIS A 288 -29.83 -18.09 -25.40
C HIS A 288 -28.35 -17.68 -25.23
N LEU A 289 -27.55 -18.59 -24.66
CA LEU A 289 -26.10 -18.46 -24.59
C LEU A 289 -25.46 -18.87 -25.94
N LYS A 290 -24.59 -18.02 -26.48
CA LYS A 290 -23.86 -18.25 -27.74
C LYS A 290 -22.43 -18.74 -27.45
N PRO A 291 -22.08 -20.01 -27.72
CA PRO A 291 -20.76 -20.57 -27.41
C PRO A 291 -19.59 -19.80 -28.04
N ARG A 292 -19.78 -19.26 -29.25
CA ARG A 292 -18.78 -18.42 -29.93
C ARG A 292 -18.41 -17.17 -29.11
N GLN A 293 -19.40 -16.48 -28.56
CA GLN A 293 -19.18 -15.30 -27.71
C GLN A 293 -18.52 -15.66 -26.37
N VAL A 294 -18.78 -16.88 -25.85
CA VAL A 294 -18.08 -17.41 -24.67
C VAL A 294 -16.59 -17.58 -24.97
N LEU A 295 -16.25 -18.26 -26.06
CA LEU A 295 -14.85 -18.45 -26.46
C LEU A 295 -14.16 -17.10 -26.70
N GLU A 296 -14.84 -16.16 -27.35
CA GLU A 296 -14.30 -14.82 -27.54
C GLU A 296 -14.01 -14.10 -26.21
N ALA A 297 -14.92 -14.21 -25.22
CA ALA A 297 -14.72 -13.64 -23.88
C ALA A 297 -13.40 -14.11 -23.24
N PHE A 298 -13.11 -15.42 -23.31
CA PHE A 298 -11.88 -16.01 -22.76
C PHE A 298 -10.61 -15.58 -23.51
N THR A 299 -10.72 -15.14 -24.76
CA THR A 299 -9.59 -14.57 -25.52
C THR A 299 -9.44 -13.06 -25.35
N ASP A 300 -10.33 -12.41 -24.60
CA ASP A 300 -10.30 -10.96 -24.38
C ASP A 300 -9.51 -10.60 -23.13
N TYR A 301 -8.42 -9.85 -23.29
CA TYR A 301 -7.60 -9.40 -22.16
C TYR A 301 -8.40 -8.57 -21.16
N LYS A 302 -9.44 -7.85 -21.60
CA LYS A 302 -10.27 -6.99 -20.74
C LYS A 302 -10.93 -7.81 -19.62
N MET A 303 -11.33 -9.05 -19.91
CA MET A 303 -11.95 -9.95 -18.93
C MET A 303 -11.01 -10.23 -17.76
N TYR A 304 -9.73 -10.51 -18.04
CA TYR A 304 -8.73 -10.79 -17.01
C TYR A 304 -8.38 -9.53 -16.21
N PHE A 305 -8.33 -8.34 -16.85
CA PHE A 305 -8.20 -7.08 -16.11
C PHE A 305 -9.36 -6.87 -15.14
N PHE A 306 -10.61 -7.11 -15.56
CA PHE A 306 -11.77 -7.00 -14.69
C PHE A 306 -11.82 -8.08 -13.60
N PHE A 307 -11.30 -9.28 -13.85
CA PHE A 307 -11.11 -10.30 -12.82
C PHE A 307 -10.15 -9.82 -11.73
N VAL A 308 -8.95 -9.37 -12.12
CA VAL A 308 -7.93 -8.95 -11.16
C VAL A 308 -8.36 -7.68 -10.43
N LEU A 309 -8.95 -6.70 -11.13
CA LEU A 309 -9.58 -5.53 -10.50
C LEU A 309 -10.67 -5.95 -9.50
N GLY A 310 -11.55 -6.87 -9.89
CA GLY A 310 -12.55 -7.46 -8.99
C GLY A 310 -11.92 -8.06 -7.74
N CYS A 311 -10.77 -8.73 -7.86
CA CYS A 311 -10.04 -9.28 -6.71
C CYS A 311 -9.41 -8.19 -5.83
N VAL A 312 -8.56 -7.33 -6.40
CA VAL A 312 -7.77 -6.37 -5.60
C VAL A 312 -8.63 -5.29 -4.97
N CYS A 313 -9.70 -4.81 -5.62
CA CYS A 313 -10.63 -3.86 -5.01
C CYS A 313 -11.37 -4.44 -3.79
N ASN A 314 -11.52 -5.77 -3.74
CA ASN A 314 -12.33 -6.44 -2.74
C ASN A 314 -11.53 -7.11 -1.62
N ILE A 315 -10.20 -7.17 -1.72
CA ILE A 315 -9.34 -7.51 -0.58
C ILE A 315 -9.53 -6.51 0.58
N PRO A 316 -9.46 -5.17 0.36
CA PRO A 316 -9.81 -4.19 1.38
C PRO A 316 -11.26 -4.33 1.87
N ASN A 317 -12.20 -4.60 0.95
CA ASN A 317 -13.63 -4.76 1.30
C ASN A 317 -13.85 -5.91 2.29
N GLY A 318 -13.28 -7.09 2.03
CA GLY A 318 -13.41 -8.25 2.91
C GLY A 318 -12.83 -8.00 4.29
N GLY A 319 -11.70 -7.27 4.36
CA GLY A 319 -11.09 -6.82 5.59
C GLY A 319 -11.96 -5.83 6.37
N ILE A 320 -12.22 -4.66 5.81
CA ILE A 320 -12.93 -3.56 6.48
C ILE A 320 -14.37 -3.94 6.85
N SER A 321 -15.08 -4.67 5.98
CA SER A 321 -16.48 -5.02 6.26
C SER A 321 -16.68 -5.92 7.49
N ASN A 322 -15.66 -6.72 7.85
CA ASN A 322 -15.74 -7.65 8.98
C ASN A 322 -14.91 -7.20 10.19
N PHE A 323 -13.79 -6.52 9.97
CA PHE A 323 -12.91 -6.04 11.04
C PHE A 323 -13.09 -4.56 11.34
N GLY A 324 -13.89 -3.81 10.59
CA GLY A 324 -14.02 -2.36 10.70
C GLY A 324 -14.40 -1.88 12.10
N THR A 325 -15.42 -2.48 12.70
CA THR A 325 -15.81 -2.17 14.10
C THR A 325 -14.72 -2.55 15.09
N ILE A 326 -14.01 -3.66 14.87
CA ILE A 326 -12.91 -4.12 15.73
C ILE A 326 -11.73 -3.14 15.65
N ILE A 327 -11.42 -2.62 14.45
CA ILE A 327 -10.39 -1.60 14.21
C ILE A 327 -10.75 -0.31 14.96
N ILE A 328 -11.99 0.17 14.81
CA ILE A 328 -12.46 1.37 15.51
C ILE A 328 -12.43 1.18 17.02
N GLN A 329 -12.90 0.03 17.52
CA GLN A 329 -12.84 -0.30 18.95
C GLN A 329 -11.37 -0.34 19.44
N GLY A 330 -10.46 -0.82 18.59
CA GLY A 330 -9.02 -0.82 18.81
C GLY A 330 -8.39 0.57 18.98
N PHE A 331 -9.06 1.65 18.55
CA PHE A 331 -8.65 3.02 18.87
C PHE A 331 -8.98 3.43 20.32
N GLY A 332 -9.66 2.57 21.07
CA GLY A 332 -10.02 2.79 22.47
C GLY A 332 -11.34 3.53 22.67
N PHE A 333 -12.29 3.37 21.75
CA PHE A 333 -13.70 3.77 21.94
C PHE A 333 -14.48 2.65 22.64
N SER A 334 -15.54 2.99 23.38
CA SER A 334 -16.44 1.99 23.95
C SER A 334 -17.22 1.27 22.84
N THR A 335 -17.78 0.09 23.14
CA THR A 335 -18.55 -0.71 22.17
C THR A 335 -19.71 0.08 21.56
N LEU A 336 -20.50 0.79 22.39
CA LEU A 336 -21.63 1.61 21.90
C LEU A 336 -21.16 2.83 21.11
N VAL A 337 -20.04 3.46 21.47
CA VAL A 337 -19.50 4.58 20.69
C VAL A 337 -18.98 4.08 19.34
N THR A 338 -18.33 2.91 19.33
CA THR A 338 -17.81 2.26 18.13
C THR A 338 -18.92 2.01 17.09
N THR A 339 -20.12 1.59 17.50
CA THR A 339 -21.24 1.41 16.56
C THR A 339 -21.66 2.73 15.92
N LEU A 340 -21.75 3.82 16.69
CA LEU A 340 -22.09 5.15 16.19
C LEU A 340 -21.03 5.73 15.25
N MET A 341 -19.76 5.39 15.45
CA MET A 341 -18.66 5.83 14.57
C MET A 341 -18.76 5.25 13.15
N GLN A 342 -19.63 4.29 12.89
CA GLN A 342 -19.90 3.82 11.51
C GLN A 342 -20.80 4.81 10.74
N ILE A 343 -21.53 5.70 11.41
CA ILE A 343 -22.44 6.66 10.76
C ILE A 343 -21.68 7.63 9.84
N PRO A 344 -20.63 8.35 10.31
CA PRO A 344 -19.87 9.23 9.43
C PRO A 344 -19.18 8.49 8.28
N TYR A 345 -18.73 7.25 8.53
CA TYR A 345 -18.14 6.41 7.49
C TYR A 345 -19.12 6.13 6.35
N GLY A 346 -20.33 5.67 6.71
CA GLY A 346 -21.40 5.41 5.75
C GLY A 346 -21.84 6.65 4.97
N VAL A 347 -21.96 7.80 5.64
CA VAL A 347 -22.31 9.07 5.00
C VAL A 347 -21.24 9.50 3.99
N LEU A 348 -19.96 9.40 4.35
CA LEU A 348 -18.85 9.74 3.43
C LEU A 348 -18.82 8.83 2.20
N ILE A 349 -19.10 7.53 2.37
CA ILE A 349 -19.24 6.58 1.27
C ILE A 349 -20.39 7.00 0.35
N ALA A 350 -21.56 7.30 0.90
CA ALA A 350 -22.73 7.72 0.13
C ALA A 350 -22.45 9.01 -0.67
N ILE A 351 -21.84 10.02 -0.06
CA ILE A 351 -21.44 11.27 -0.74
C ILE A 351 -20.44 11.00 -1.86
N SER A 352 -19.48 10.10 -1.63
CA SER A 352 -18.46 9.74 -2.62
C SER A 352 -19.08 9.07 -3.83
N ILE A 353 -20.02 8.12 -3.63
CA ILE A 353 -20.74 7.45 -4.71
C ILE A 353 -21.60 8.45 -5.48
N LEU A 354 -22.37 9.31 -4.81
CA LEU A 354 -23.18 10.34 -5.48
C LEU A 354 -22.34 11.32 -6.31
N THR A 355 -21.18 11.73 -5.77
CA THR A 355 -20.23 12.59 -6.47
C THR A 355 -19.66 11.87 -7.69
N CYS A 356 -19.32 10.59 -7.56
CA CYS A 356 -18.89 9.75 -8.67
C CYS A 356 -19.96 9.66 -9.77
N VAL A 357 -21.22 9.44 -9.42
CA VAL A 357 -22.35 9.39 -10.37
C VAL A 357 -22.49 10.72 -11.11
N TYR A 358 -22.48 11.83 -10.37
CA TYR A 358 -22.54 13.17 -10.93
C TYR A 358 -21.40 13.46 -11.90
N LEU A 359 -20.15 13.12 -11.52
CA LEU A 359 -18.98 13.30 -12.36
C LEU A 359 -19.03 12.43 -13.62
N ASN A 360 -19.47 11.17 -13.51
CA ASN A 360 -19.59 10.25 -14.64
C ASN A 360 -20.68 10.67 -15.63
N ASP A 361 -21.77 11.27 -15.17
CA ASP A 361 -22.84 11.82 -16.03
C ASP A 361 -22.37 13.09 -16.75
N ARG A 362 -21.63 13.96 -16.06
CA ARG A 362 -21.22 15.26 -16.61
C ARG A 362 -20.01 15.19 -17.54
N PHE A 363 -19.11 14.25 -17.32
CA PHE A 363 -17.84 14.16 -18.03
C PHE A 363 -17.69 12.83 -18.78
N GLU A 364 -17.80 12.91 -20.10
CA GLU A 364 -17.57 11.75 -20.96
C GLU A 364 -16.13 11.30 -20.92
N ASN A 365 -15.93 9.98 -20.99
CA ASN A 365 -14.64 9.34 -21.21
C ASN A 365 -13.58 9.52 -20.12
N ARG A 366 -13.89 10.10 -18.95
CA ARG A 366 -12.93 10.36 -17.84
C ARG A 366 -12.91 9.31 -16.73
N ARG A 367 -13.59 8.18 -16.90
CA ARG A 367 -13.83 7.16 -15.86
C ARG A 367 -12.56 6.65 -15.17
N CYS A 368 -11.48 6.36 -15.91
CA CYS A 368 -10.21 5.90 -15.31
C CYS A 368 -9.57 6.97 -14.38
N ILE A 369 -9.71 8.25 -14.73
CA ILE A 369 -9.17 9.36 -13.92
C ILE A 369 -9.99 9.50 -12.64
N PHE A 370 -11.31 9.35 -12.73
CA PHE A 370 -12.17 9.40 -11.55
C PHE A 370 -11.89 8.23 -10.61
N VAL A 371 -11.65 7.01 -11.13
CA VAL A 371 -11.17 5.89 -10.29
C VAL A 371 -9.92 6.30 -9.52
N LEU A 372 -8.88 6.79 -10.20
CA LEU A 372 -7.65 7.24 -9.55
C LEU A 372 -7.88 8.37 -8.53
N LEU A 373 -8.76 9.32 -8.84
CA LEU A 373 -9.11 10.42 -7.95
C LEU A 373 -9.75 9.92 -6.65
N PHE A 374 -10.67 8.97 -6.75
CA PHE A 374 -11.31 8.37 -5.58
C PHE A 374 -10.38 7.42 -4.81
N LEU A 375 -9.29 6.94 -5.42
CA LEU A 375 -8.26 6.14 -4.74
C LEU A 375 -7.30 6.95 -3.85
N ILE A 376 -7.04 8.22 -4.19
CA ILE A 376 -6.15 9.11 -3.42
C ILE A 376 -6.54 9.18 -1.93
N PRO A 377 -7.80 9.51 -1.55
CA PRO A 377 -8.17 9.56 -0.14
C PRO A 377 -8.05 8.19 0.53
N ASN A 378 -8.29 7.07 -0.17
CA ASN A 378 -8.15 5.74 0.44
C ASN A 378 -6.70 5.41 0.76
N LEU A 379 -5.77 5.73 -0.14
CA LEU A 379 -4.34 5.56 0.12
C LEU A 379 -3.92 6.47 1.28
N ALA A 380 -4.30 7.75 1.27
CA ALA A 380 -4.00 8.66 2.36
C ALA A 380 -4.56 8.17 3.71
N GLY A 381 -5.80 7.67 3.73
CA GLY A 381 -6.43 7.08 4.90
C GLY A 381 -5.75 5.78 5.36
N ALA A 382 -5.36 4.91 4.44
CA ALA A 382 -4.67 3.67 4.75
C ALA A 382 -3.25 3.90 5.30
N PHE A 383 -2.48 4.79 4.67
CA PHE A 383 -1.19 5.26 5.19
C PHE A 383 -1.37 5.93 6.54
N GLY A 384 -2.36 6.81 6.69
CA GLY A 384 -2.69 7.44 7.96
C GLY A 384 -3.03 6.43 9.05
N LEU A 385 -3.82 5.39 8.77
CA LEU A 385 -4.12 4.32 9.73
C LEU A 385 -2.88 3.57 10.22
N ARG A 386 -1.84 3.48 9.38
CA ARG A 386 -0.59 2.79 9.68
C ARG A 386 0.42 3.65 10.43
N PHE A 387 0.51 4.92 10.07
CA PHE A 387 1.59 5.81 10.50
C PHE A 387 1.15 6.87 11.52
N VAL A 388 -0.15 7.19 11.63
CA VAL A 388 -0.63 8.10 12.67
C VAL A 388 -0.48 7.42 14.04
N PRO A 389 0.19 8.07 15.01
CA PRO A 389 0.41 7.54 16.36
C PRO A 389 -0.87 7.07 17.07
N ALA A 390 -0.74 6.03 17.91
CA ALA A 390 -1.88 5.37 18.53
C ALA A 390 -2.64 6.23 19.57
N ASP A 391 -1.97 7.23 20.14
CA ASP A 391 -2.53 8.24 21.04
C ASP A 391 -3.48 9.22 20.32
N GLN A 392 -3.31 9.40 19.01
CA GLN A 392 -4.12 10.29 18.17
C GLN A 392 -5.42 9.62 17.68
N LYS A 393 -6.30 9.24 18.63
CA LYS A 393 -7.56 8.50 18.36
C LYS A 393 -8.43 9.14 17.27
N VAL A 394 -8.60 10.46 17.33
CA VAL A 394 -9.43 11.22 16.36
C VAL A 394 -8.76 11.24 14.98
N GLY A 395 -7.44 11.42 14.93
CA GLY A 395 -6.68 11.38 13.68
C GLY A 395 -6.81 10.02 12.97
N ARG A 396 -6.67 8.92 13.72
CA ARG A 396 -6.84 7.56 13.18
C ARG A 396 -8.27 7.27 12.73
N LEU A 397 -9.27 7.82 13.42
CA LEU A 397 -10.67 7.72 13.02
C LEU A 397 -10.94 8.48 11.70
N ILE A 398 -10.38 9.68 11.52
CA ILE A 398 -10.46 10.41 10.25
C ILE A 398 -9.77 9.59 9.13
N CYS A 399 -8.61 9.02 9.41
CA CYS A 399 -7.90 8.15 8.46
C CYS A 399 -8.74 6.92 8.08
N TYR A 400 -9.42 6.30 9.04
CA TYR A 400 -10.39 5.24 8.78
C TYR A 400 -11.51 5.73 7.84
N TYR A 401 -12.08 6.90 8.09
CA TYR A 401 -13.14 7.43 7.23
C TYR A 401 -12.67 7.67 5.79
N LEU A 402 -11.45 8.17 5.61
CA LEU A 402 -10.85 8.38 4.30
C LEU A 402 -10.65 7.09 3.49
N THR A 403 -10.78 5.90 4.10
CA THR A 403 -10.78 4.62 3.38
C THR A 403 -12.09 4.30 2.67
N GLY A 404 -13.17 5.05 2.89
CA GLY A 404 -14.51 4.76 2.34
C GLY A 404 -14.69 5.01 0.83
N PRO A 405 -14.12 6.08 0.24
CA PRO A 405 -14.27 6.42 -1.18
C PRO A 405 -13.94 5.33 -2.20
N TYR A 406 -13.22 4.25 -1.86
CA TYR A 406 -12.94 3.13 -2.78
C TYR A 406 -14.22 2.46 -3.30
N ASN A 407 -15.33 2.50 -2.55
CA ASN A 407 -16.62 2.01 -3.02
C ASN A 407 -17.07 2.75 -4.31
N ALA A 408 -16.79 4.05 -4.41
CA ALA A 408 -17.08 4.83 -5.61
C ALA A 408 -16.18 4.42 -6.79
N ALA A 409 -14.91 4.09 -6.52
CA ALA A 409 -14.00 3.55 -7.52
C ALA A 409 -14.51 2.21 -8.08
N PHE A 410 -14.99 1.31 -7.22
CA PHE A 410 -15.55 0.03 -7.65
C PHE A 410 -16.81 0.18 -8.52
N VAL A 411 -17.72 1.12 -8.19
CA VAL A 411 -18.88 1.45 -9.04
C VAL A 411 -18.47 1.89 -10.45
N LEU A 412 -17.40 2.68 -10.57
CA LEU A 412 -16.86 3.07 -11.88
C LEU A 412 -16.29 1.88 -12.64
N ILE A 413 -15.65 0.92 -11.96
CA ILE A 413 -15.11 -0.30 -12.57
C ILE A 413 -16.26 -1.16 -13.14
N LEU A 414 -17.34 -1.35 -12.38
CA LEU A 414 -18.55 -2.05 -12.86
C LEU A 414 -19.13 -1.37 -14.10
N SER A 415 -19.29 -0.04 -14.04
CA SER A 415 -19.77 0.77 -15.18
C SER A 415 -18.85 0.66 -16.40
N MET A 416 -17.52 0.66 -16.20
CA MET A 416 -16.55 0.48 -17.26
C MET A 416 -16.61 -0.91 -17.89
N GLN A 417 -16.83 -1.96 -17.10
CA GLN A 417 -16.95 -3.33 -17.61
C GLN A 417 -18.15 -3.49 -18.54
N ILE A 418 -19.30 -2.92 -18.15
CA ILE A 418 -20.53 -2.92 -18.97
C ILE A 418 -20.33 -2.11 -20.25
N ALA A 419 -19.64 -0.97 -20.17
CA ALA A 419 -19.43 -0.08 -21.30
C ALA A 419 -18.41 -0.58 -22.33
N ASN A 420 -17.43 -1.39 -21.93
CA ASN A 420 -16.33 -1.85 -22.78
C ASN A 420 -16.45 -3.32 -23.23
N THR A 421 -17.58 -3.97 -22.94
CA THR A 421 -17.88 -5.34 -23.39
C THR A 421 -19.14 -5.29 -24.24
N ALA A 422 -19.13 -5.83 -25.46
CA ALA A 422 -20.33 -5.94 -26.31
C ALA A 422 -20.61 -7.40 -26.67
N GLY A 423 -21.86 -7.71 -27.05
CA GLY A 423 -22.38 -9.07 -27.17
C GLY A 423 -23.04 -9.56 -25.88
N HIS A 424 -24.29 -10.03 -25.96
CA HIS A 424 -25.08 -10.42 -24.78
C HIS A 424 -24.40 -11.52 -23.95
N THR A 425 -23.97 -12.61 -24.60
CA THR A 425 -23.33 -13.73 -23.89
C THR A 425 -21.95 -13.33 -23.38
N LYS A 426 -21.18 -12.54 -24.13
CA LYS A 426 -19.87 -12.04 -23.71
C LYS A 426 -19.97 -11.16 -22.46
N LYS A 427 -20.96 -10.25 -22.40
CA LYS A 427 -21.25 -9.43 -21.21
C LYS A 427 -21.55 -10.27 -19.98
N VAL A 428 -22.39 -11.29 -20.11
CA VAL A 428 -22.74 -12.20 -19.00
C VAL A 428 -21.50 -12.92 -18.48
N VAL A 429 -20.66 -13.47 -19.38
CA VAL A 429 -19.41 -14.15 -19.02
C VAL A 429 -18.43 -13.21 -18.32
N THR A 430 -18.16 -12.03 -18.90
CA THR A 430 -17.24 -11.05 -18.31
C THR A 430 -17.73 -10.54 -16.95
N ASN A 431 -19.05 -10.36 -16.78
CA ASN A 431 -19.63 -9.96 -15.50
C ASN A 431 -19.46 -11.07 -14.45
N ALA A 432 -19.76 -12.32 -14.80
CA ALA A 432 -19.56 -13.46 -13.91
C ALA A 432 -18.09 -13.60 -13.46
N VAL A 433 -17.14 -13.37 -14.37
CA VAL A 433 -15.71 -13.39 -14.05
C VAL A 433 -15.30 -12.22 -13.15
N LEU A 434 -15.85 -11.02 -13.32
CA LEU A 434 -15.63 -9.90 -12.38
C LEU A 434 -16.11 -10.29 -10.97
N PHE A 435 -17.31 -10.86 -10.86
CA PHE A 435 -17.87 -11.29 -9.58
C PHE A 435 -17.12 -12.48 -8.95
N LEU A 436 -16.52 -13.36 -9.76
CA LEU A 436 -15.57 -14.36 -9.28
C LEU A 436 -14.36 -13.69 -8.61
N GLY A 437 -13.82 -12.63 -9.23
CA GLY A 437 -12.79 -11.78 -8.63
C GLY A 437 -13.26 -11.15 -7.31
N TYR A 438 -14.47 -10.55 -7.31
CA TYR A 438 -15.10 -9.97 -6.11
C TYR A 438 -15.16 -10.96 -4.93
N CYS A 439 -15.63 -12.19 -5.17
CA CYS A 439 -15.66 -13.25 -4.15
C CYS A 439 -14.24 -13.62 -3.70
N THR A 440 -13.30 -13.77 -4.64
CA THR A 440 -11.91 -14.13 -4.33
C THR A 440 -11.25 -13.09 -3.41
N GLY A 441 -11.41 -11.80 -3.72
CA GLY A 441 -10.88 -10.72 -2.88
C GLY A 441 -11.48 -10.71 -1.48
N ASN A 442 -12.80 -10.86 -1.39
CA ASN A 442 -13.50 -10.90 -0.12
C ASN A 442 -13.18 -12.14 0.74
N ILE A 443 -12.86 -13.28 0.10
CA ILE A 443 -12.35 -14.47 0.80
C ILE A 443 -10.93 -14.23 1.33
N ALA A 444 -10.07 -13.56 0.56
CA ALA A 444 -8.68 -13.34 0.95
C ALA A 444 -8.52 -12.26 2.04
N GLY A 445 -9.28 -11.16 1.94
CA GLY A 445 -9.19 -9.98 2.82
C GLY A 445 -9.09 -10.28 4.33
N PRO A 446 -10.03 -11.05 4.91
CA PRO A 446 -10.06 -11.37 6.34
C PRO A 446 -8.79 -12.05 6.89
N PHE A 447 -8.01 -12.74 6.05
CA PHE A 447 -6.81 -13.47 6.49
C PHE A 447 -5.58 -12.56 6.69
N PHE A 448 -5.63 -11.33 6.22
CA PHE A 448 -4.60 -10.33 6.51
C PHE A 448 -4.74 -9.74 7.91
N TYR A 449 -5.90 -9.90 8.56
CA TYR A 449 -6.19 -9.38 9.90
C TYR A 449 -5.93 -10.46 10.95
N LYS A 450 -4.66 -10.61 11.33
CA LYS A 450 -4.23 -11.65 12.27
C LYS A 450 -4.56 -11.29 13.71
N GLU A 451 -4.94 -12.28 14.50
CA GLU A 451 -5.21 -12.12 15.93
C GLU A 451 -3.97 -11.62 16.71
N SER A 452 -2.76 -12.08 16.35
CA SER A 452 -1.49 -11.63 16.95
C SER A 452 -1.17 -10.16 16.71
N GLN A 453 -1.94 -9.49 15.84
CA GLN A 453 -1.75 -8.10 15.45
C GLN A 453 -2.81 -7.16 16.02
N LYS A 454 -3.70 -7.67 16.88
CA LYS A 454 -4.64 -6.84 17.65
C LYS A 454 -3.86 -5.80 18.47
N PRO A 455 -4.34 -4.54 18.57
CA PRO A 455 -5.51 -3.95 17.91
C PRO A 455 -5.19 -3.20 16.60
N THR A 456 -3.94 -3.15 16.16
CA THR A 456 -3.49 -2.25 15.08
C THR A 456 -3.51 -2.86 13.69
N TYR A 457 -3.52 -4.19 13.57
CA TYR A 457 -3.62 -4.97 12.33
C TYR A 457 -2.71 -4.50 11.17
N PRO A 458 -1.39 -4.30 11.38
CA PRO A 458 -0.48 -3.81 10.34
C PRO A 458 -0.53 -4.59 9.02
N LEU A 459 -0.64 -5.92 9.03
CA LEU A 459 -0.73 -6.70 7.79
C LEU A 459 -2.06 -6.44 7.06
N GLY A 460 -3.16 -6.30 7.79
CA GLY A 460 -4.46 -5.91 7.25
C GLY A 460 -4.39 -4.55 6.56
N ILE A 461 -3.82 -3.55 7.23
CA ILE A 461 -3.67 -2.20 6.66
C ILE A 461 -2.72 -2.20 5.44
N TRP A 462 -1.61 -2.93 5.49
CA TRP A 462 -0.70 -3.05 4.34
C TRP A 462 -1.34 -3.77 3.15
N SER A 463 -2.14 -4.81 3.40
CA SER A 463 -2.90 -5.50 2.34
C SER A 463 -3.81 -4.52 1.60
N MET A 464 -4.41 -3.57 2.31
CA MET A 464 -5.23 -2.52 1.73
C MET A 464 -4.41 -1.52 0.91
N ILE A 465 -3.25 -1.07 1.41
CA ILE A 465 -2.36 -0.15 0.68
C ILE A 465 -1.91 -0.80 -0.63
N VAL A 466 -1.36 -2.02 -0.54
CA VAL A 466 -0.82 -2.75 -1.70
C VAL A 466 -1.93 -3.02 -2.72
N SER A 467 -3.12 -3.42 -2.26
CA SER A 467 -4.26 -3.68 -3.17
C SER A 467 -4.67 -2.43 -3.95
N HIS A 468 -4.77 -1.26 -3.30
CA HIS A 468 -5.11 -0.01 -3.99
C HIS A 468 -3.98 0.50 -4.90
N LEU A 469 -2.71 0.25 -4.57
CA LEU A 469 -1.59 0.56 -5.47
C LEU A 469 -1.62 -0.32 -6.73
N ILE A 470 -1.88 -1.63 -6.57
CA ILE A 470 -2.08 -2.54 -7.70
C ILE A 470 -3.30 -2.11 -8.53
N GLU A 471 -4.40 -1.72 -7.88
CA GLU A 471 -5.58 -1.17 -8.55
C GLU A 471 -5.24 0.06 -9.40
N ALA A 472 -4.48 1.01 -8.85
CA ALA A 472 -4.04 2.20 -9.56
C ALA A 472 -3.18 1.87 -10.79
N VAL A 473 -2.29 0.88 -10.69
CA VAL A 473 -1.48 0.39 -11.82
C VAL A 473 -2.36 -0.29 -12.87
N LEU A 474 -3.28 -1.17 -12.46
CA LEU A 474 -4.17 -1.90 -13.36
C LEU A 474 -5.12 -0.98 -14.11
N ILE A 475 -5.73 0.00 -13.44
CA ILE A 475 -6.65 0.94 -14.10
C ILE A 475 -5.90 1.86 -15.07
N SER A 476 -4.67 2.25 -14.74
CA SER A 476 -3.81 3.04 -15.62
C SER A 476 -3.40 2.24 -16.86
N ALA A 477 -3.00 0.98 -16.68
CA ALA A 477 -2.66 0.06 -17.77
C ALA A 477 -3.87 -0.22 -18.68
N LEU A 478 -5.04 -0.52 -18.10
CA LEU A 478 -6.28 -0.71 -18.83
C LEU A 478 -6.64 0.55 -19.64
N GLY A 479 -6.55 1.73 -19.04
CA GLY A 479 -6.77 3.01 -19.72
C GLY A 479 -5.83 3.24 -20.91
N LEU A 480 -4.55 2.86 -20.80
CA LEU A 480 -3.59 2.95 -21.90
C LEU A 480 -3.86 1.93 -23.02
N LEU A 481 -4.29 0.71 -22.67
CA LEU A 481 -4.65 -0.31 -23.65
C LEU A 481 -5.91 0.08 -24.43
N LEU A 482 -6.97 0.52 -23.73
CA LEU A 482 -8.20 1.03 -24.37
C LEU A 482 -7.92 2.24 -25.26
N ARG A 483 -6.98 3.12 -24.87
CA ARG A 483 -6.50 4.23 -25.72
C ARG A 483 -5.90 3.73 -27.03
N ARG A 484 -5.01 2.74 -26.94
CA ARG A 484 -4.33 2.16 -28.10
C ARG A 484 -5.35 1.50 -29.03
N GLU A 485 -6.32 0.79 -28.45
CA GLU A 485 -7.39 0.15 -29.18
C GLU A 485 -8.27 1.17 -29.93
N ASN A 486 -8.68 2.25 -29.27
CA ASN A 486 -9.44 3.32 -29.91
C ASN A 486 -8.66 3.99 -31.04
N LYS A 487 -7.38 4.36 -30.84
CA LYS A 487 -6.56 4.93 -31.92
C LYS A 487 -6.43 3.99 -33.12
N LYS A 488 -6.36 2.67 -32.88
CA LYS A 488 -6.32 1.66 -33.93
C LYS A 488 -7.66 1.62 -34.68
N ARG A 489 -8.79 1.63 -33.96
CA ARG A 489 -10.15 1.67 -34.53
C ARG A 489 -10.38 2.94 -35.35
N ASP A 490 -10.04 4.10 -34.80
CA ASP A 490 -10.11 5.40 -35.49
C ASP A 490 -9.30 5.41 -36.79
N ARG A 491 -8.10 4.81 -36.78
CA ARG A 491 -7.25 4.69 -37.99
C ARG A 491 -7.87 3.79 -39.04
N ILE A 492 -8.37 2.62 -38.66
CA ILE A 492 -9.03 1.68 -39.59
C ILE A 492 -10.29 2.31 -40.19
N GLN A 493 -11.07 3.01 -39.38
CA GLN A 493 -12.32 3.63 -39.81
C GLN A 493 -12.09 4.88 -40.66
N SER A 494 -11.01 5.65 -40.43
CA SER A 494 -10.61 6.74 -41.31
C SER A 494 -10.23 6.29 -42.73
N GLN A 495 -10.00 4.99 -42.94
CA GLN A 495 -9.66 4.38 -44.23
C GLN A 495 -10.88 3.74 -44.95
N MET A 496 -12.08 3.78 -44.37
CA MET A 496 -13.32 3.28 -44.98
C MET A 496 -14.10 4.40 -45.70
N GLU A 497 -14.86 4.05 -46.74
CA GLU A 497 -15.72 5.01 -47.47
C GLU A 497 -16.74 5.66 -46.51
N GLY A 498 -16.74 7.00 -46.43
CA GLY A 498 -17.58 7.78 -45.50
C GLY A 498 -16.85 8.40 -44.30
N GLY A 499 -15.58 8.05 -44.05
CA GLY A 499 -14.76 8.65 -42.99
C GLY A 499 -15.34 8.53 -41.57
N LEU A 500 -14.97 9.44 -40.66
CA LEU A 500 -15.48 9.46 -39.28
C LEU A 500 -16.96 9.92 -39.17
N GLU A 501 -17.51 10.53 -40.23
CA GLU A 501 -18.87 11.10 -40.27
C GLU A 501 -19.92 10.11 -40.82
N GLY A 502 -19.51 9.07 -41.56
CA GLY A 502 -20.37 8.00 -42.08
C GLY A 502 -20.77 6.94 -41.05
N ARG A 503 -21.04 7.33 -39.81
CA ARG A 503 -21.53 6.39 -38.78
C ARG A 503 -22.97 5.99 -39.07
N ASP A 504 -23.17 4.92 -39.83
CA ASP A 504 -24.47 4.24 -39.89
C ASP A 504 -24.70 3.43 -38.61
N LEU A 505 -25.12 4.14 -37.55
CA LEU A 505 -25.49 3.57 -36.25
C LEU A 505 -26.69 2.60 -36.35
N GLY A 506 -27.44 2.64 -37.46
CA GLY A 506 -28.64 1.84 -37.70
C GLY A 506 -28.36 0.45 -38.31
N ALA A 507 -27.33 0.31 -39.16
CA ALA A 507 -27.06 -0.95 -39.87
C ALA A 507 -26.49 -2.06 -38.96
N THR A 508 -25.65 -1.74 -37.97
CA THR A 508 -25.06 -2.72 -37.04
C THR A 508 -25.90 -3.01 -35.80
N ALA A 509 -26.99 -2.25 -35.61
CA ALA A 509 -27.86 -2.26 -34.44
C ALA A 509 -28.51 -3.62 -34.14
N PHE A 510 -28.85 -4.37 -35.20
CA PHE A 510 -29.64 -5.59 -35.13
C PHE A 510 -28.80 -6.87 -35.06
N LEU A 511 -27.48 -6.74 -35.17
CA LEU A 511 -26.54 -7.86 -35.11
C LEU A 511 -25.93 -7.84 -33.70
N ASP A 512 -26.19 -8.87 -32.89
CA ASP A 512 -25.57 -9.08 -31.57
C ASP A 512 -24.07 -9.41 -31.74
N LEU A 513 -23.33 -8.43 -32.25
CA LEU A 513 -21.91 -8.45 -32.55
C LEU A 513 -21.13 -8.10 -31.29
N THR A 514 -19.98 -8.75 -31.11
CA THR A 514 -19.07 -8.45 -30.00
C THR A 514 -18.29 -7.16 -30.24
N ASP A 515 -17.58 -6.67 -29.22
CA ASP A 515 -16.77 -5.45 -29.34
C ASP A 515 -15.60 -5.60 -30.33
N ARG A 516 -15.22 -6.83 -30.70
CA ARG A 516 -14.24 -7.10 -31.76
C ARG A 516 -14.86 -7.09 -33.15
N GLU A 517 -16.14 -7.44 -33.25
CA GLU A 517 -16.89 -7.53 -34.52
C GLU A 517 -17.56 -6.20 -34.89
N ASN A 518 -17.91 -5.38 -33.88
CA ASN A 518 -18.57 -4.09 -34.08
C ASN A 518 -17.57 -2.92 -33.99
N LEU A 519 -17.19 -2.37 -35.15
CA LEU A 519 -16.30 -1.21 -35.27
C LEU A 519 -16.95 0.10 -34.78
N ASN A 520 -18.28 0.15 -34.65
CA ASN A 520 -19.01 1.33 -34.16
C ASN A 520 -19.03 1.46 -32.63
N VAL A 521 -18.57 0.43 -31.88
CA VAL A 521 -18.39 0.51 -30.43
C VAL A 521 -17.12 1.30 -30.13
N THR A 522 -17.28 2.57 -29.74
CA THR A 522 -16.20 3.40 -29.19
C THR A 522 -15.91 2.97 -27.75
N ALA A 523 -14.69 2.48 -27.48
CA ALA A 523 -14.30 2.21 -26.10
C ALA A 523 -14.20 3.54 -25.33
N SER A 524 -14.64 3.58 -24.07
CA SER A 524 -14.62 4.83 -23.31
C SER A 524 -13.21 5.06 -22.74
N TYR A 525 -12.46 6.05 -23.26
CA TYR A 525 -11.07 6.37 -22.87
C TYR A 525 -10.81 7.89 -22.82
N THR A 526 -9.93 8.39 -21.94
CA THR A 526 -9.36 9.75 -22.10
C THR A 526 -7.87 9.91 -21.77
N LYS A 527 -7.30 10.93 -22.41
CA LYS A 527 -5.91 11.42 -22.53
C LYS A 527 -5.19 11.57 -21.17
N ALA A 528 -4.32 10.62 -20.84
CA ALA A 528 -3.31 10.75 -19.79
C ALA A 528 -1.92 10.89 -20.41
N VAL A 529 -1.20 11.99 -20.14
CA VAL A 529 0.29 11.99 -20.12
C VAL A 529 0.86 13.05 -19.15
N ALA A 530 0.29 14.25 -19.02
CA ALA A 530 1.05 15.34 -18.39
C ALA A 530 1.11 15.30 -16.85
N MET A 531 0.02 14.94 -16.14
CA MET A 531 -0.05 15.09 -14.69
C MET A 531 0.38 13.83 -13.90
N ALA A 532 0.21 12.64 -14.49
CA ALA A 532 0.60 11.36 -13.87
C ALA A 532 2.11 11.10 -13.95
N ARG A 533 2.84 11.60 -14.96
CA ARG A 533 4.29 11.35 -15.07
C ARG A 533 5.12 12.00 -13.95
N VAL A 534 4.72 13.16 -13.47
CA VAL A 534 5.49 13.93 -12.47
C VAL A 534 5.16 13.49 -11.04
N ILE A 535 3.95 13.01 -10.79
CA ILE A 535 3.52 12.56 -9.46
C ILE A 535 3.87 11.08 -9.25
N PHE A 536 3.70 10.22 -10.27
CA PHE A 536 3.77 8.77 -10.11
C PHE A 536 5.18 8.19 -10.17
N THR A 537 6.09 8.79 -10.94
CA THR A 537 7.51 8.37 -10.97
C THR A 537 8.20 8.76 -9.66
N SER A 538 7.84 9.92 -9.11
CA SER A 538 8.34 10.43 -7.85
C SER A 538 7.79 9.64 -6.66
N ILE A 539 6.49 9.34 -6.62
CA ILE A 539 5.87 8.60 -5.51
C ILE A 539 6.21 7.10 -5.53
N LEU A 540 6.39 6.46 -6.69
CA LEU A 540 6.81 5.04 -6.70
C LEU A 540 8.29 4.87 -6.36
N LEU A 541 9.18 5.78 -6.80
CA LEU A 541 10.56 5.78 -6.30
C LEU A 541 10.55 6.05 -4.79
N GLN A 542 9.84 7.08 -4.34
CA GLN A 542 9.75 7.42 -2.92
C GLN A 542 9.15 6.27 -2.10
N ALA A 543 8.08 5.62 -2.55
CA ALA A 543 7.48 4.48 -1.85
C ALA A 543 8.33 3.21 -1.87
N PHE A 544 9.19 3.02 -2.88
CA PHE A 544 10.17 1.92 -2.90
C PHE A 544 11.33 2.21 -1.93
N PHE A 545 11.78 3.47 -1.87
CA PHE A 545 12.72 3.93 -0.85
C PHE A 545 12.09 3.90 0.56
N ASP A 546 10.82 4.25 0.73
CA ASP A 546 10.10 4.26 2.02
C ASP A 546 9.70 2.85 2.49
N PHE A 547 9.48 1.89 1.57
CA PHE A 547 9.27 0.47 1.91
C PHE A 547 10.57 -0.20 2.36
N ALA A 548 11.71 0.20 1.80
CA ALA A 548 13.03 -0.19 2.29
C ALA A 548 13.40 0.54 3.60
N ALA A 549 13.04 1.82 3.73
CA ALA A 549 13.28 2.65 4.91
C ALA A 549 12.32 2.40 6.09
N GLY A 550 11.54 1.31 6.06
CA GLY A 550 10.69 0.91 7.19
C GLY A 550 11.11 -0.42 7.83
N GLN A 551 12.13 -1.09 7.29
CA GLN A 551 12.72 -2.28 7.88
C GLN A 551 13.98 -1.87 8.63
N TYR A 552 14.05 -2.21 9.92
CA TYR A 552 15.28 -2.11 10.68
C TYR A 552 16.36 -2.95 10.01
N LEU A 553 17.57 -2.39 9.99
CA LEU A 553 18.73 -3.06 9.44
C LEU A 553 19.02 -4.35 10.21
N ASP A 554 19.15 -5.46 9.47
CA ASP A 554 19.61 -6.74 10.00
C ASP A 554 21.09 -6.94 9.64
N TRP A 555 21.96 -6.79 10.65
CA TRP A 555 23.41 -6.95 10.48
C TRP A 555 23.82 -8.35 10.02
N SER A 556 22.97 -9.38 10.17
CA SER A 556 23.24 -10.72 9.64
C SER A 556 23.16 -10.80 8.11
N THR A 557 22.59 -9.80 7.45
CA THR A 557 22.47 -9.75 5.99
C THR A 557 23.05 -8.48 5.37
N TYR A 558 23.11 -7.39 6.13
CA TYR A 558 23.65 -6.12 5.65
C TYR A 558 25.15 -6.18 5.33
N LYS A 559 25.57 -5.41 4.32
CA LYS A 559 26.96 -5.23 3.91
C LYS A 559 27.28 -3.74 3.91
N ALA A 560 28.14 -3.35 4.85
CA ALA A 560 28.55 -1.98 5.10
C ALA A 560 29.85 -1.66 4.35
N ASN A 561 29.81 -0.60 3.54
CA ASN A 561 31.00 0.09 3.08
C ASN A 561 31.00 1.46 3.78
N GLY A 562 31.75 1.56 4.86
CA GLY A 562 31.67 2.66 5.81
C GLY A 562 32.89 3.56 5.85
N VAL A 563 32.69 4.71 6.48
CA VAL A 563 33.79 5.59 6.91
C VAL A 563 33.47 6.19 8.28
N ASN A 564 34.51 6.41 9.08
CA ASN A 564 34.39 7.14 10.33
C ASN A 564 34.39 8.64 10.07
N LEU A 565 33.58 9.39 10.83
CA LEU A 565 33.61 10.85 10.88
C LEU A 565 34.47 11.34 12.05
N GLY A 566 35.70 10.84 12.11
CA GLY A 566 36.68 11.12 13.18
C GLY A 566 37.19 12.57 13.17
N GLY A 567 37.66 13.03 14.34
CA GLY A 567 38.14 14.41 14.53
C GLY A 567 37.05 15.47 14.40
N TRP A 568 35.76 15.07 14.47
CA TRP A 568 34.60 15.94 14.32
C TRP A 568 33.93 16.28 15.65
N LEU A 569 33.24 15.33 16.28
CA LEU A 569 32.57 15.49 17.59
C LEU A 569 33.39 14.90 18.76
N VAL A 570 34.52 14.29 18.43
CA VAL A 570 35.62 13.90 19.32
C VAL A 570 36.89 14.46 18.69
N GLN A 571 37.69 15.20 19.45
CA GLN A 571 38.90 15.82 18.95
C GLN A 571 40.14 14.98 19.27
N GLU A 572 40.97 14.72 18.26
CA GLU A 572 42.25 14.03 18.41
C GLU A 572 43.38 14.84 17.79
N SER A 573 44.53 14.83 18.46
CA SER A 573 45.70 15.65 18.11
C SER A 573 46.34 15.29 16.77
N THR A 574 46.20 14.04 16.36
CA THR A 574 46.81 13.51 15.13
C THR A 574 46.00 13.85 13.89
N ILE A 575 44.68 14.00 13.98
CA ILE A 575 43.79 14.12 12.81
C ILE A 575 43.95 15.47 12.09
N ASP A 576 44.11 16.55 12.84
CA ASP A 576 44.31 17.90 12.30
C ASP A 576 45.34 18.64 13.15
N THR A 577 46.62 18.33 12.91
CA THR A 577 47.73 18.85 13.71
C THR A 577 47.85 20.37 13.64
N THR A 578 47.44 20.99 12.54
CA THR A 578 47.47 22.46 12.38
C THR A 578 46.43 23.11 13.27
N TRP A 579 45.18 22.62 13.24
CA TRP A 579 44.13 23.11 14.14
C TRP A 579 44.48 22.78 15.60
N TRP A 580 45.01 21.60 15.89
CA TRP A 580 45.37 21.20 17.24
C TRP A 580 46.46 22.11 17.82
N ALA A 581 47.53 22.38 17.07
CA ALA A 581 48.61 23.27 17.51
C ALA A 581 48.10 24.70 17.81
N GLN A 582 47.08 25.15 17.07
CA GLN A 582 46.48 26.47 17.26
C GLN A 582 45.62 26.54 18.54
N TYR A 583 44.86 25.49 18.87
CA TYR A 583 43.81 25.57 19.89
C TYR A 583 44.05 24.73 21.15
N SER A 584 44.87 23.67 21.12
CA SER A 584 45.12 22.82 22.30
C SER A 584 45.88 23.52 23.43
N LYS A 585 46.66 24.56 23.10
CA LYS A 585 47.65 25.19 23.98
C LYS A 585 48.60 24.16 24.62
N GLY A 586 48.97 23.13 23.85
CA GLY A 586 49.86 22.05 24.30
C GLY A 586 49.18 20.93 25.08
N ALA A 587 47.85 20.92 25.14
CA ALA A 587 47.11 19.79 25.69
C ALA A 587 47.26 18.54 24.80
N PRO A 588 47.37 17.35 25.42
CA PRO A 588 47.45 16.09 24.68
C PRO A 588 46.09 15.59 24.19
N ASP A 589 45.00 16.06 24.80
CA ASP A 589 43.64 15.57 24.61
C ASP A 589 42.59 16.70 24.57
N GLU A 590 41.34 16.35 24.22
CA GLU A 590 40.22 17.31 24.16
C GLU A 590 39.90 17.88 25.55
N TRP A 591 40.02 17.06 26.59
CA TRP A 591 39.84 17.45 27.99
C TRP A 591 40.74 18.62 28.37
N GLY A 592 42.06 18.47 28.14
CA GLY A 592 43.05 19.52 28.38
C GLY A 592 42.87 20.70 27.45
N LEU A 593 42.48 20.48 26.18
CA LEU A 593 42.17 21.57 25.24
C LEU A 593 41.07 22.46 25.80
N CYS A 594 39.97 21.88 26.27
CA CYS A 594 38.88 22.65 26.85
C CYS A 594 39.28 23.30 28.18
N ALA A 595 39.95 22.58 29.06
CA ALA A 595 40.44 23.14 30.32
C ALA A 595 41.35 24.36 30.09
N ASN A 596 42.27 24.28 29.11
CA ASN A 596 43.19 25.35 28.76
C ASN A 596 42.52 26.53 28.04
N GLN A 597 41.40 26.29 27.33
CA GLN A 597 40.63 27.33 26.65
C GLN A 597 39.63 28.03 27.57
N GLY A 598 39.15 27.35 28.61
CA GLY A 598 38.10 27.86 29.49
C GLY A 598 36.83 28.19 28.69
N SER A 599 36.32 29.42 28.83
CA SER A 599 35.10 29.87 28.13
C SER A 599 35.22 29.92 26.61
N LEU A 600 36.43 29.85 26.05
CA LEU A 600 36.64 29.80 24.60
C LEU A 600 36.50 28.38 24.02
N CYS A 601 36.41 27.32 24.84
CA CYS A 601 36.33 25.97 24.29
C CYS A 601 35.09 25.80 23.40
N GLY A 602 33.91 26.16 23.92
CA GLY A 602 32.65 26.06 23.19
C GLY A 602 32.68 26.75 21.83
N PRO A 603 32.93 28.08 21.73
CA PRO A 603 33.01 28.78 20.46
C PRO A 603 34.01 28.20 19.45
N VAL A 604 35.14 27.66 19.92
CA VAL A 604 36.15 27.02 19.07
C VAL A 604 35.64 25.69 18.51
N LEU A 605 35.05 24.86 19.37
CA LEU A 605 34.51 23.55 19.00
C LEU A 605 33.27 23.69 18.11
N GLU A 606 32.33 24.57 18.44
CA GLU A 606 31.12 24.83 17.63
C GLU A 606 31.46 25.27 16.20
N ARG A 607 32.50 26.10 16.04
CA ARG A 607 33.00 26.47 14.72
C ARG A 607 33.56 25.27 13.97
N ARG A 608 34.27 24.38 14.66
CA ARG A 608 34.80 23.14 14.06
C ARG A 608 33.66 22.20 13.68
N TYR A 609 32.67 22.00 14.56
CA TYR A 609 31.49 21.18 14.28
C TYR A 609 30.76 21.64 13.02
N ALA A 610 30.60 22.95 12.85
CA ALA A 610 29.91 23.54 11.70
C ALA A 610 30.67 23.45 10.37
N THR A 611 32.00 23.26 10.39
CA THR A 611 32.85 23.41 9.19
C THR A 611 33.64 22.17 8.82
N TRP A 612 33.85 21.24 9.75
CA TRP A 612 34.66 20.05 9.52
C TRP A 612 33.94 19.02 8.64
N ILE A 613 32.73 18.61 9.06
CA ILE A 613 31.83 17.75 8.29
C ILE A 613 30.63 18.59 7.85
N THR A 614 30.36 18.60 6.55
CA THR A 614 29.25 19.34 5.94
C THR A 614 28.46 18.42 5.01
N PRO A 615 27.25 18.79 4.56
CA PRO A 615 26.52 18.01 3.56
C PRO A 615 27.34 17.69 2.30
N ALA A 616 28.22 18.59 1.86
CA ALA A 616 29.11 18.36 0.72
C ALA A 616 30.11 17.21 0.96
N VAL A 617 30.56 17.03 2.20
CA VAL A 617 31.41 15.88 2.57
C VAL A 617 30.62 14.58 2.44
N ILE A 618 29.35 14.57 2.84
CA ILE A 618 28.48 13.39 2.69
C ILE A 618 28.23 13.07 1.21
N ASP A 619 28.05 14.09 0.37
CA ASP A 619 27.92 13.92 -1.08
C ASP A 619 29.16 13.23 -1.67
N GLN A 620 30.37 13.68 -1.31
CA GLN A 620 31.63 13.09 -1.78
C GLN A 620 31.81 11.64 -1.30
N LEU A 621 31.45 11.34 -0.05
CA LEU A 621 31.51 9.98 0.48
C LEU A 621 30.53 9.05 -0.25
N TYR A 622 29.31 9.52 -0.52
CA TYR A 622 28.34 8.75 -1.30
C TYR A 622 28.86 8.45 -2.72
N GLU A 623 29.45 9.45 -3.39
CA GLU A 623 30.07 9.27 -4.72
C GLU A 623 31.22 8.25 -4.69
N ALA A 624 31.95 8.16 -3.59
CA ALA A 624 32.97 7.14 -3.33
C ALA A 624 32.39 5.76 -2.94
N GLY A 625 31.07 5.58 -2.99
CA GLY A 625 30.40 4.31 -2.71
C GLY A 625 30.17 4.00 -1.22
N VAL A 626 30.31 5.00 -0.33
CA VAL A 626 30.05 4.83 1.10
C VAL A 626 28.54 4.74 1.34
N ASN A 627 28.11 3.78 2.16
CA ASN A 627 26.71 3.57 2.54
C ASN A 627 26.48 3.59 4.05
N THR A 628 27.55 3.61 4.87
CA THR A 628 27.48 3.58 6.34
C THR A 628 28.38 4.66 6.92
N LEU A 629 27.90 5.40 7.92
CA LEU A 629 28.69 6.42 8.64
C LEU A 629 28.83 5.99 10.09
N ARG A 630 30.07 5.81 10.57
CA ARG A 630 30.35 5.66 12.01
C ARG A 630 30.73 7.02 12.58
N ILE A 631 29.99 7.48 13.58
CA ILE A 631 30.11 8.85 14.10
C ILE A 631 30.49 8.80 15.59
N PRO A 632 31.79 8.94 15.91
CA PRO A 632 32.28 9.07 17.27
C PRO A 632 31.72 10.33 17.95
N THR A 633 31.26 10.19 19.18
CA THR A 633 30.78 11.27 20.04
C THR A 633 31.36 11.13 21.45
N THR A 634 31.68 12.24 22.11
CA THR A 634 31.98 12.20 23.54
C THR A 634 30.69 12.01 24.35
N TYR A 635 30.78 11.46 25.56
CA TYR A 635 29.61 11.43 26.46
C TYR A 635 29.04 12.82 26.75
N ALA A 636 29.88 13.87 26.70
CA ALA A 636 29.51 15.24 27.01
C ALA A 636 28.55 15.85 25.98
N ALA A 637 28.43 15.26 24.78
CA ALA A 637 27.39 15.62 23.82
C ALA A 637 25.98 15.24 24.32
N TRP A 638 25.87 14.23 25.18
CA TRP A 638 24.60 13.62 25.56
C TRP A 638 24.10 14.07 26.93
N ILE A 639 25.01 14.19 27.89
CA ILE A 639 24.70 14.64 29.25
C ILE A 639 25.81 15.54 29.78
N GLU A 640 25.47 16.39 30.74
CA GLU A 640 26.45 17.14 31.53
C GLU A 640 26.87 16.31 32.75
N VAL A 641 28.16 15.96 32.85
CA VAL A 641 28.70 15.25 34.01
C VAL A 641 29.46 16.23 34.91
N PRO A 642 29.12 16.33 36.20
CA PRO A 642 29.83 17.23 37.12
C PRO A 642 31.35 16.96 37.15
N GLY A 643 32.13 18.02 36.93
CA GLY A 643 33.60 17.95 36.95
C GLY A 643 34.23 17.60 35.61
N SER A 644 33.45 17.19 34.60
CA SER A 644 33.96 17.00 33.24
C SER A 644 34.52 18.31 32.68
N GLN A 645 35.68 18.24 32.02
CA GLN A 645 36.22 19.36 31.25
C GLN A 645 35.83 19.30 29.78
N LEU A 646 35.23 18.20 29.32
CA LEU A 646 34.71 18.11 27.96
C LEU A 646 33.55 19.10 27.78
N TYR A 647 33.44 19.64 26.57
CA TYR A 647 32.41 20.63 26.28
C TYR A 647 31.04 19.96 26.07
N SER A 648 30.03 20.42 26.79
CA SER A 648 28.62 20.10 26.52
C SER A 648 27.94 21.29 25.82
N GLY A 649 27.51 21.09 24.58
CA GLY A 649 26.94 22.13 23.73
C GLY A 649 26.02 21.57 22.64
N ASP A 650 26.10 22.13 21.43
CA ASP A 650 25.18 21.84 20.34
C ASP A 650 25.60 20.62 19.48
N GLN A 651 26.52 19.76 19.94
CA GLN A 651 27.00 18.58 19.18
C GLN A 651 25.86 17.77 18.56
N ILE A 652 24.79 17.52 19.33
CA ILE A 652 23.63 16.73 18.90
C ILE A 652 22.86 17.40 17.76
N SER A 653 22.87 18.73 17.70
CA SER A 653 22.29 19.50 16.59
C SER A 653 23.08 19.26 15.29
N PHE A 654 24.41 19.35 15.36
CA PHE A 654 25.29 19.06 14.21
C PHE A 654 25.17 17.61 13.76
N LEU A 655 25.20 16.67 14.71
CA LEU A 655 24.95 15.25 14.48
C LEU A 655 23.62 15.04 13.75
N ARG A 656 22.52 15.62 14.26
CA ARG A 656 21.19 15.51 13.66
C ARG A 656 21.15 16.06 12.25
N ASN A 657 21.77 17.20 11.99
CA ASN A 657 21.77 17.81 10.67
C ASN A 657 22.47 16.91 9.64
N ILE A 658 23.65 16.38 9.97
CA ILE A 658 24.42 15.51 9.07
C ILE A 658 23.77 14.13 8.92
N ALA A 659 23.37 13.49 10.02
CA ALA A 659 22.74 12.16 9.98
C ALA A 659 21.41 12.22 9.21
N THR A 660 20.56 13.22 9.48
CA THR A 660 19.30 13.38 8.74
C THR A 660 19.57 13.62 7.25
N TYR A 661 20.57 14.42 6.90
CA TYR A 661 20.95 14.63 5.51
C TYR A 661 21.39 13.31 4.85
N ALA A 662 22.30 12.55 5.47
CA ALA A 662 22.79 11.28 4.95
C ALA A 662 21.67 10.24 4.77
N ILE A 663 20.79 10.12 5.76
CA ILE A 663 19.66 9.17 5.75
C ILE A 663 18.63 9.58 4.69
N THR A 664 18.13 10.82 4.73
CA THR A 664 17.04 11.25 3.85
C THR A 664 17.46 11.42 2.40
N ARG A 665 18.73 11.78 2.15
CA ARG A 665 19.25 12.00 0.80
C ARG A 665 19.69 10.71 0.12
N TYR A 666 20.37 9.83 0.87
CA TYR A 666 21.10 8.69 0.31
C TYR A 666 20.71 7.34 0.92
N GLY A 667 19.91 7.31 1.98
CA GLY A 667 19.57 6.07 2.70
C GLY A 667 20.78 5.45 3.41
N MET A 668 21.76 6.27 3.82
CA MET A 668 22.92 5.78 4.56
C MET A 668 22.53 5.30 5.95
N HIS A 669 23.19 4.24 6.43
CA HIS A 669 23.07 3.79 7.81
C HIS A 669 24.03 4.54 8.72
N VAL A 670 23.63 4.85 9.95
CA VAL A 670 24.44 5.64 10.90
C VAL A 670 24.70 4.84 12.17
N ILE A 671 25.98 4.66 12.51
CA ILE A 671 26.40 4.12 13.80
C ILE A 671 26.72 5.32 14.70
N ILE A 672 25.95 5.49 15.77
CA ILE A 672 26.27 6.47 16.82
C ILE A 672 27.18 5.77 17.81
N ASP A 673 28.41 6.25 17.89
CA ASP A 673 29.43 5.70 18.76
C ASP A 673 29.66 6.65 19.95
N VAL A 674 29.41 6.14 21.15
CA VAL A 674 29.74 6.80 22.41
C VAL A 674 31.19 6.45 22.72
N HIS A 675 32.07 7.26 22.16
CA HIS A 675 33.49 6.98 22.04
C HIS A 675 34.25 7.17 23.37
N SER A 676 33.71 8.01 24.26
CA SER A 676 34.18 8.17 25.63
C SER A 676 33.05 7.94 26.63
N LEU A 677 33.36 7.38 27.80
CA LEU A 677 32.43 7.29 28.93
C LEU A 677 32.99 8.02 30.17
N PRO A 678 32.11 8.49 31.07
CA PRO A 678 32.52 9.23 32.26
C PRO A 678 33.53 8.44 33.11
N GLY A 679 34.66 9.06 33.42
CA GLY A 679 35.77 8.44 34.17
C GLY A 679 36.88 7.84 33.29
N GLY A 680 36.67 7.68 31.98
CA GLY A 680 37.67 7.19 31.05
C GLY A 680 37.76 5.67 30.99
N VAL A 681 37.65 5.14 29.77
CA VAL A 681 37.53 3.69 29.50
C VAL A 681 38.83 3.03 29.08
N ASN A 682 39.90 3.79 28.84
CA ASN A 682 41.14 3.23 28.28
C ASN A 682 42.42 4.04 28.53
N GLY A 683 42.35 5.14 29.27
CA GLY A 683 43.49 6.02 29.51
C GLY A 683 44.03 6.75 28.28
N MET A 684 43.38 6.64 27.13
CA MET A 684 43.74 7.34 25.91
C MET A 684 42.95 8.64 25.78
N PRO A 685 43.46 9.65 25.04
CA PRO A 685 42.77 10.93 24.81
C PRO A 685 41.30 10.80 24.39
N PHE A 686 40.99 9.80 23.57
CA PHE A 686 39.66 9.60 22.99
C PHE A 686 38.69 8.84 23.91
N GLY A 687 39.17 8.13 24.95
CA GLY A 687 38.31 7.42 25.89
C GLY A 687 37.76 8.29 27.03
N GLU A 688 38.36 9.46 27.26
CA GLU A 688 37.83 10.64 27.99
C GLU A 688 38.95 11.69 28.08
N ALA A 689 40.10 11.27 28.60
CA ALA A 689 41.31 12.05 28.82
C ALA A 689 42.50 11.10 29.04
N GLU A 690 43.70 11.57 28.75
CA GLU A 690 44.93 10.81 28.94
C GLU A 690 45.12 10.42 30.42
N GLY A 691 45.38 9.13 30.67
CA GLY A 691 45.56 8.56 32.01
C GLY A 691 44.27 8.31 32.80
N HIS A 692 43.09 8.58 32.23
CA HIS A 692 41.81 8.31 32.90
C HIS A 692 41.33 6.85 32.69
N PHE A 693 41.27 6.10 33.78
CA PHE A 693 40.76 4.71 33.87
C PHE A 693 39.63 4.55 34.91
N GLY A 694 39.09 5.66 35.41
CA GLY A 694 38.15 5.74 36.51
C GLY A 694 36.74 5.23 36.20
N TRP A 695 36.47 4.74 34.99
CA TRP A 695 35.21 4.09 34.64
C TRP A 695 35.08 2.68 35.23
N PHE A 696 36.18 1.91 35.27
CA PHE A 696 36.17 0.54 35.77
C PHE A 696 35.91 0.48 37.27
N ASN A 697 35.03 -0.43 37.69
CA ASN A 697 34.63 -0.63 39.08
C ASN A 697 34.05 0.61 39.78
N ASN A 698 33.55 1.59 39.02
CA ASN A 698 32.98 2.84 39.52
C ASN A 698 31.48 2.93 39.20
N GLN A 699 30.64 2.74 40.21
CA GLN A 699 29.18 2.73 40.03
C GLN A 699 28.60 4.08 39.61
N THR A 700 29.22 5.19 40.00
CA THR A 700 28.77 6.53 39.59
C THR A 700 29.04 6.76 38.11
N ALA A 701 30.26 6.42 37.65
CA ALA A 701 30.61 6.44 36.23
C ALA A 701 29.71 5.51 35.40
N PHE A 702 29.43 4.31 35.90
CA PHE A 702 28.51 3.34 35.29
C PHE A 702 27.09 3.91 35.16
N GLY A 703 26.57 4.54 36.21
CA GLY A 703 25.26 5.20 36.21
C GLY A 703 25.18 6.29 35.14
N TYR A 704 26.13 7.21 35.10
CA TYR A 704 26.19 8.24 34.07
C TYR A 704 26.34 7.65 32.65
N SER A 705 27.10 6.57 32.50
CA SER A 705 27.23 5.87 31.21
C SER A 705 25.89 5.30 30.71
N LEU A 706 25.01 4.87 31.62
CA LEU A 706 23.66 4.45 31.27
C LEU A 706 22.74 5.63 30.96
N ASP A 707 22.90 6.77 31.64
CA ASP A 707 22.17 7.99 31.32
C ASP A 707 22.53 8.51 29.91
N VAL A 708 23.81 8.41 29.51
CA VAL A 708 24.24 8.67 28.12
C VAL A 708 23.51 7.76 27.15
N VAL A 709 23.47 6.45 27.42
CA VAL A 709 22.78 5.48 26.56
C VAL A 709 21.28 5.80 26.46
N ASP A 710 20.63 6.17 27.55
CA ASP A 710 19.22 6.55 27.54
C ASP A 710 18.99 7.81 26.67
N ALA A 711 19.91 8.76 26.68
CA ALA A 711 19.88 9.95 25.82
C ALA A 711 20.09 9.58 24.34
N VAL A 712 21.02 8.66 24.03
CA VAL A 712 21.23 8.15 22.66
C VAL A 712 20.00 7.40 22.15
N ILE A 713 19.42 6.51 22.97
CA ILE A 713 18.18 5.79 22.64
C ILE A 713 17.06 6.80 22.34
N SER A 714 16.90 7.82 23.18
CA SER A 714 15.90 8.87 22.99
C SER A 714 16.12 9.66 21.70
N TYR A 715 17.38 9.96 21.36
CA TYR A 715 17.74 10.61 20.11
C TYR A 715 17.38 9.74 18.90
N VAL A 716 17.78 8.46 18.91
CA VAL A 716 17.51 7.52 17.81
C VAL A 716 16.02 7.33 17.63
N GLN A 717 15.30 7.07 18.72
CA GLN A 717 13.85 6.87 18.70
C GLN A 717 13.09 8.13 18.24
N GLY A 718 13.61 9.31 18.58
CA GLY A 718 13.09 10.61 18.17
C GLY A 718 13.65 11.15 16.85
N SER A 719 14.45 10.38 16.12
CA SER A 719 15.11 10.84 14.87
C SER A 719 14.16 10.97 13.68
N GLY A 720 13.00 10.30 13.73
CA GLY A 720 12.11 10.13 12.58
C GLY A 720 12.52 8.96 11.66
N HIS A 721 13.75 8.43 11.83
CA HIS A 721 14.33 7.33 11.08
C HIS A 721 15.06 6.32 11.99
N PRO A 722 14.46 5.83 13.09
CA PRO A 722 15.14 4.96 14.06
C PRO A 722 15.70 3.67 13.45
N GLU A 723 15.16 3.23 12.32
CA GLU A 723 15.63 2.07 11.54
C GLU A 723 17.00 2.26 10.90
N SER A 724 17.44 3.51 10.71
CA SER A 724 18.69 3.88 10.05
C SER A 724 19.86 4.04 11.02
N TYR A 725 19.69 3.58 12.27
CA TYR A 725 20.68 3.74 13.33
C TYR A 725 21.12 2.42 13.96
N THR A 726 22.37 2.40 14.42
CA THR A 726 22.92 1.41 15.34
C THR A 726 23.64 2.13 16.49
N ILE A 727 23.51 1.60 17.70
CA ILE A 727 24.09 2.22 18.90
C ILE A 727 25.35 1.45 19.30
N ALA A 728 26.50 2.10 19.22
CA ALA A 728 27.76 1.62 19.80
C ALA A 728 27.97 2.33 21.16
N PRO A 729 27.75 1.65 22.29
CA PRO A 729 27.68 2.33 23.59
C PRO A 729 29.05 2.50 24.28
N ILE A 730 30.11 1.90 23.74
CA ILE A 730 31.46 1.97 24.29
C ILE A 730 32.47 1.71 23.16
N ASN A 731 33.62 2.37 23.24
CA ASN A 731 34.73 2.22 22.31
C ASN A 731 36.01 1.83 23.03
N GLU A 732 36.65 0.75 22.59
CA GLU A 732 37.97 0.26 23.03
C GLU A 732 38.18 0.26 24.55
N PRO A 733 37.36 -0.44 25.36
CA PRO A 733 37.57 -0.49 26.80
C PRO A 733 38.86 -1.26 27.16
N VAL A 734 39.71 -0.65 27.98
CA VAL A 734 41.04 -1.14 28.40
C VAL A 734 41.26 -0.74 29.86
N ASP A 735 41.44 -1.71 30.75
CA ASP A 735 41.73 -1.45 32.16
C ASP A 735 43.20 -1.67 32.52
N ASN A 736 44.01 -2.18 31.59
CA ASN A 736 45.44 -2.35 31.78
C ASN A 736 46.20 -1.03 31.46
N PRO A 737 46.86 -0.39 32.44
CA PRO A 737 47.58 0.86 32.21
C PRO A 737 48.86 0.70 31.38
N ASP A 738 49.36 -0.52 31.18
CA ASP A 738 50.49 -0.77 30.30
C ASP A 738 50.04 -0.74 28.83
N LEU A 739 50.16 0.45 28.23
CA LEU A 739 49.76 0.72 26.85
C LEU A 739 50.54 -0.09 25.80
N SER A 740 51.62 -0.81 26.18
CA SER A 740 52.28 -1.75 25.25
C SER A 740 51.39 -2.94 24.87
N PHE A 741 50.36 -3.23 25.68
CA PHE A 741 49.35 -4.23 25.36
C PHE A 741 48.17 -3.67 24.57
N PHE A 742 48.07 -2.36 24.36
CA PHE A 742 46.99 -1.75 23.59
C PHE A 742 46.94 -2.33 22.17
N GLY A 743 45.75 -2.62 21.65
CA GLY A 743 45.60 -3.36 20.39
C GLY A 743 45.67 -4.88 20.53
N THR A 744 45.87 -5.41 21.75
CA THR A 744 45.93 -6.87 22.00
C THR A 744 44.91 -7.32 23.05
N PRO A 745 44.53 -8.61 23.08
CA PRO A 745 43.62 -9.15 24.11
C PRO A 745 44.06 -8.91 25.57
N LEU A 746 45.35 -8.62 25.80
CA LEU A 746 45.93 -8.36 27.13
C LEU A 746 45.65 -6.94 27.65
N ALA A 747 45.11 -6.06 26.81
CA ALA A 747 44.71 -4.71 27.20
C ALA A 747 43.52 -4.72 28.19
N LEU A 748 42.68 -5.76 28.12
CA LEU A 748 41.52 -5.91 29.01
C LEU A 748 41.73 -7.14 29.90
N THR A 749 41.79 -6.94 31.22
CA THR A 749 41.83 -8.03 32.20
C THR A 749 40.48 -8.74 32.29
N ASP A 750 40.42 -9.89 32.95
CA ASP A 750 39.16 -10.61 33.13
C ASP A 750 38.18 -9.86 34.06
N ASP A 751 38.69 -9.10 35.04
CA ASP A 751 37.87 -8.26 35.92
C ASP A 751 37.30 -7.06 35.14
N GLY A 752 38.13 -6.41 34.32
CA GLY A 752 37.69 -5.38 33.38
C GLY A 752 36.66 -5.91 32.39
N ALA A 753 36.87 -7.12 31.86
CA ALA A 753 35.93 -7.76 30.95
C ALA A 753 34.59 -8.09 31.63
N ALA A 754 34.59 -8.52 32.89
CA ALA A 754 33.37 -8.74 33.65
C ALA A 754 32.57 -7.44 33.86
N TRP A 755 33.27 -6.31 34.09
CA TRP A 755 32.65 -5.00 34.21
C TRP A 755 32.03 -4.53 32.88
N VAL A 756 32.75 -4.69 31.77
CA VAL A 756 32.24 -4.41 30.41
C VAL A 756 31.04 -5.29 30.08
N LEU A 757 31.06 -6.58 30.45
CA LEU A 757 29.92 -7.47 30.25
C LEU A 757 28.68 -6.99 31.02
N GLN A 758 28.86 -6.58 32.28
CA GLN A 758 27.76 -6.02 33.07
C GLN A 758 27.16 -4.78 32.40
N TYR A 759 28.01 -3.90 31.86
CA TYR A 759 27.58 -2.72 31.13
C TYR A 759 26.80 -3.08 29.86
N ILE A 760 27.36 -3.92 28.99
CA ILE A 760 26.73 -4.23 27.70
C ILE A 760 25.40 -4.98 27.87
N LEU A 761 25.29 -5.87 28.86
CA LEU A 761 24.01 -6.54 29.18
C LEU A 761 22.95 -5.55 29.66
N ALA A 762 23.35 -4.54 30.46
CA ALA A 762 22.44 -3.47 30.86
C ALA A 762 22.00 -2.61 29.66
N VAL A 763 22.91 -2.30 28.73
CA VAL A 763 22.59 -1.59 27.49
C VAL A 763 21.63 -2.38 26.61
N ILE A 764 21.92 -3.66 26.34
CA ILE A 764 21.04 -4.54 25.56
C ILE A 764 19.65 -4.57 26.17
N SER A 765 19.55 -4.71 27.50
CA SER A 765 18.26 -4.70 28.19
C SER A 765 17.51 -3.37 28.05
N ARG A 766 18.20 -2.22 28.10
CA ARG A 766 17.60 -0.88 27.97
C ARG A 766 17.13 -0.61 26.55
N VAL A 767 17.97 -0.90 25.55
CA VAL A 767 17.60 -0.79 24.14
C VAL A 767 16.41 -1.70 23.84
N SER A 768 16.46 -2.97 24.26
CA SER A 768 15.36 -3.90 24.06
C SER A 768 14.06 -3.50 24.75
N ALA A 769 14.12 -2.80 25.90
CA ALA A 769 12.94 -2.33 26.60
C ALA A 769 12.23 -1.17 25.87
N VAL A 770 12.99 -0.34 25.15
CA VAL A 770 12.44 0.77 24.36
C VAL A 770 12.09 0.33 22.94
N ASN A 771 13.04 -0.29 22.25
CA ASN A 771 12.89 -0.77 20.89
C ASN A 771 13.92 -1.89 20.56
N PRO A 772 13.51 -3.17 20.58
CA PRO A 772 14.42 -4.30 20.34
C PRO A 772 14.94 -4.38 18.89
N SER A 773 14.39 -3.59 17.98
CA SER A 773 14.79 -3.60 16.58
C SER A 773 16.05 -2.77 16.32
N ILE A 774 16.44 -1.88 17.25
CA ILE A 774 17.68 -1.10 17.15
C ILE A 774 18.86 -2.01 17.50
N PRO A 775 19.83 -2.24 16.60
CA PRO A 775 20.99 -3.05 16.90
C PRO A 775 21.91 -2.37 17.91
N VAL A 776 22.49 -3.17 18.80
CA VAL A 776 23.59 -2.76 19.68
C VAL A 776 24.90 -3.24 19.06
N MET A 777 25.80 -2.31 18.76
CA MET A 777 27.13 -2.60 18.27
C MET A 777 28.09 -2.67 19.44
N PHE A 778 28.65 -3.85 19.70
CA PHE A 778 29.52 -4.07 20.84
C PHE A 778 30.99 -4.10 20.42
N GLN A 779 31.72 -3.03 20.76
CA GLN A 779 33.18 -2.99 20.69
C GLN A 779 33.74 -3.66 21.97
N GLY A 780 34.19 -4.90 21.81
CA GLY A 780 34.60 -5.79 22.90
C GLY A 780 36.05 -5.64 23.33
N SER A 781 36.62 -4.44 23.26
CA SER A 781 38.07 -4.20 23.31
C SER A 781 38.78 -4.91 22.14
N PHE A 782 39.95 -5.47 22.39
CA PHE A 782 40.70 -6.29 21.43
C PHE A 782 40.50 -7.79 21.66
N ARG A 783 39.41 -8.16 22.36
CA ARG A 783 38.91 -9.54 22.47
C ARG A 783 37.79 -9.72 21.45
N GLY A 784 37.96 -10.66 20.52
CA GLY A 784 37.03 -10.86 19.40
C GLY A 784 35.71 -11.53 19.78
N GLU A 785 34.85 -11.72 18.78
CA GLU A 785 33.51 -12.28 18.89
C GLU A 785 33.47 -13.60 19.70
N ALA A 786 34.38 -14.53 19.40
CA ALA A 786 34.39 -15.86 20.04
C ALA A 786 34.61 -15.83 21.55
N TYR A 787 35.24 -14.77 22.09
CA TYR A 787 35.40 -14.60 23.54
C TYR A 787 34.08 -14.20 24.20
N TRP A 788 33.36 -13.27 23.60
CA TRP A 788 32.17 -12.65 24.17
C TRP A 788 30.87 -13.39 23.84
N SER A 789 30.78 -13.99 22.66
CA SER A 789 29.60 -14.67 22.13
C SER A 789 28.94 -15.66 23.11
N PRO A 790 29.68 -16.54 23.83
CA PRO A 790 29.09 -17.46 24.80
C PRO A 790 28.40 -16.77 25.99
N GLN A 791 28.76 -15.53 26.27
CA GLN A 791 28.33 -14.75 27.44
C GLN A 791 27.08 -13.89 27.14
N LEU A 792 26.68 -13.77 25.88
CA LEU A 792 25.53 -12.99 25.43
C LEU A 792 24.28 -13.88 25.18
N PRO A 793 23.05 -13.34 25.32
CA PRO A 793 21.83 -14.04 24.94
C PRO A 793 21.78 -14.34 23.43
N SER A 794 21.34 -15.53 23.02
CA SER A 794 21.35 -15.96 21.61
C SER A 794 20.42 -15.19 20.69
N ASP A 795 19.41 -14.56 21.25
CA ASP A 795 18.40 -13.75 20.57
C ASP A 795 18.71 -12.24 20.65
N ALA A 796 19.85 -11.85 21.24
CA ALA A 796 20.23 -10.46 21.33
C ALA A 796 20.54 -9.88 19.93
N ASN A 797 19.95 -8.72 19.61
CA ASN A 797 20.22 -7.98 18.38
C ASN A 797 21.56 -7.23 18.49
N VAL A 798 22.66 -7.99 18.42
CA VAL A 798 24.03 -7.50 18.62
C VAL A 798 24.85 -7.72 17.36
N VAL A 799 25.70 -6.75 17.04
CA VAL A 799 26.79 -6.86 16.07
C VAL A 799 28.11 -6.56 16.78
N PHE A 800 29.16 -7.32 16.53
CA PHE A 800 30.48 -7.01 17.08
C PHE A 800 31.20 -5.99 16.22
N ASP A 801 31.80 -5.00 16.89
CA ASP A 801 32.73 -4.06 16.29
C ASP A 801 34.17 -4.50 16.60
N VAL A 802 34.96 -4.70 15.55
CA VAL A 802 36.37 -5.11 15.63
C VAL A 802 37.24 -4.07 14.96
N HIS A 803 38.31 -3.68 15.64
CA HIS A 803 39.26 -2.69 15.14
C HIS A 803 40.57 -3.37 14.74
N HIS A 804 41.01 -3.14 13.50
CA HIS A 804 42.26 -3.71 12.98
C HIS A 804 43.19 -2.63 12.50
N TYR A 805 44.33 -2.52 13.17
CA TYR A 805 45.40 -1.61 12.80
C TYR A 805 46.72 -2.34 12.61
N TYR A 806 47.59 -1.75 11.77
CA TYR A 806 48.84 -2.38 11.35
C TYR A 806 50.07 -1.49 11.60
N PHE A 807 49.86 -0.27 12.11
CA PHE A 807 50.90 0.74 12.26
C PHE A 807 51.81 0.56 13.48
N ALA A 808 51.50 -0.39 14.38
CA ALA A 808 52.29 -0.65 15.59
C ALA A 808 52.15 -2.11 16.07
N GLY A 809 53.23 -2.64 16.66
CA GLY A 809 53.22 -3.90 17.42
C GLY A 809 53.15 -5.19 16.59
N ARG A 810 53.27 -5.11 15.27
CA ARG A 810 53.06 -6.26 14.35
C ARG A 810 54.17 -6.44 13.30
N GLY A 811 55.08 -5.49 13.17
CA GLY A 811 56.18 -5.51 12.19
C GLY A 811 55.70 -5.55 10.74
N THR A 812 54.54 -4.95 10.45
CA THR A 812 53.99 -4.97 9.08
C THR A 812 54.71 -3.98 8.17
N THR A 813 54.80 -4.32 6.88
CA THR A 813 55.25 -3.40 5.83
C THR A 813 54.20 -3.20 4.75
N SER A 814 54.37 -2.22 3.85
CA SER A 814 53.49 -2.07 2.69
C SER A 814 53.42 -3.32 1.79
N GLN A 815 54.46 -4.17 1.77
CA GLN A 815 54.41 -5.43 1.00
C GLN A 815 53.67 -6.54 1.74
N SER A 816 53.74 -6.57 3.08
CA SER A 816 53.14 -7.66 3.88
C SER A 816 51.72 -7.36 4.37
N ILE A 817 51.32 -6.08 4.45
CA ILE A 817 50.07 -5.65 5.09
C ILE A 817 48.82 -6.36 4.53
N THR A 818 48.76 -6.63 3.23
CA THR A 818 47.62 -7.32 2.61
C THR A 818 47.40 -8.71 3.20
N SER A 819 48.48 -9.46 3.47
CA SER A 819 48.38 -10.78 4.10
C SER A 819 47.85 -10.74 5.54
N TYR A 820 48.20 -9.69 6.29
CA TYR A 820 47.67 -9.47 7.64
C TYR A 820 46.19 -9.12 7.58
N ILE A 821 45.80 -8.21 6.67
CA ILE A 821 44.41 -7.83 6.43
C ILE A 821 43.54 -9.05 6.12
N CYS A 822 43.97 -9.91 5.18
CA CYS A 822 43.19 -11.09 4.81
C CYS A 822 43.11 -12.09 5.98
N SER A 823 44.22 -12.34 6.69
CA SER A 823 44.24 -13.19 7.88
C SER A 823 43.29 -12.68 8.98
N ASP A 824 43.28 -11.38 9.23
CA ASP A 824 42.42 -10.78 10.25
C ASP A 824 40.95 -10.79 9.82
N ALA A 825 40.67 -10.53 8.54
CA ALA A 825 39.33 -10.65 7.97
C ALA A 825 38.76 -12.07 8.14
N GLU A 826 39.55 -13.10 7.84
CA GLU A 826 39.15 -14.50 7.99
C GLU A 826 38.89 -14.92 9.44
N LYS A 827 39.67 -14.38 10.40
CA LYS A 827 39.57 -14.74 11.83
C LYS A 827 38.50 -13.96 12.59
N SER A 828 38.16 -12.75 12.12
CA SER A 828 37.26 -11.84 12.82
C SER A 828 35.87 -12.41 13.15
N PRO A 829 35.22 -13.21 12.27
CA PRO A 829 33.89 -13.78 12.53
C PRO A 829 33.78 -14.67 13.77
N GLY A 830 34.89 -15.14 14.34
CA GLY A 830 34.89 -15.93 15.56
C GLY A 830 34.14 -17.26 15.40
N ASP A 831 33.14 -17.49 16.25
CA ASP A 831 32.26 -18.67 16.19
C ASP A 831 31.07 -18.50 15.23
N GLY A 832 30.87 -17.29 14.71
CA GLY A 832 29.85 -16.94 13.72
C GLY A 832 28.43 -16.83 14.27
N ARG A 833 28.25 -16.84 15.60
CA ARG A 833 26.92 -16.68 16.24
C ARG A 833 26.39 -15.27 16.07
N PHE A 834 27.25 -14.26 16.14
CA PHE A 834 26.88 -12.87 15.91
C PHE A 834 27.57 -12.30 14.65
N PRO A 835 26.92 -11.37 13.94
CA PRO A 835 27.57 -10.66 12.84
C PRO A 835 28.75 -9.82 13.37
N VAL A 836 29.79 -9.71 12.55
CA VAL A 836 30.99 -8.90 12.84
C VAL A 836 31.13 -7.82 11.79
N PHE A 837 31.42 -6.60 12.21
CA PHE A 837 31.73 -5.44 11.38
C PHE A 837 33.10 -4.89 11.79
N ILE A 838 33.93 -4.51 10.82
CA ILE A 838 35.24 -3.92 11.12
C ILE A 838 35.06 -2.40 11.22
N GLY A 839 34.69 -1.88 12.38
CA GLY A 839 34.32 -0.46 12.53
C GLY A 839 35.48 0.50 12.42
N GLU A 840 36.72 0.03 12.58
CA GLU A 840 37.91 0.84 12.36
C GLU A 840 39.07 0.04 11.76
N TRP A 841 39.74 0.65 10.78
CA TRP A 841 41.01 0.21 10.23
C TRP A 841 41.65 1.29 9.36
N SER A 842 42.95 1.16 9.08
CA SER A 842 43.67 2.00 8.12
C SER A 842 44.82 1.23 7.45
N VAL A 843 45.35 1.77 6.35
CA VAL A 843 46.41 1.12 5.55
C VAL A 843 47.84 1.48 5.99
N GLN A 844 48.02 2.26 7.06
CA GLN A 844 49.36 2.53 7.56
C GLN A 844 49.97 1.26 8.14
N ALA A 845 51.12 0.86 7.60
CA ALA A 845 51.96 -0.20 8.13
C ALA A 845 52.94 0.34 9.19
N GLU A 846 53.55 -0.54 9.97
CA GLU A 846 54.50 -0.15 11.02
C GLU A 846 55.83 0.34 10.43
N LEU A 847 56.30 -0.35 9.38
CA LEU A 847 57.60 -0.11 8.75
C LEU A 847 57.44 0.00 7.23
N ASP A 848 58.42 0.60 6.55
CA ASP A 848 58.58 0.58 5.09
C ASP A 848 57.27 0.92 4.34
N ASN A 849 56.58 1.98 4.75
CA ASN A 849 55.39 2.46 4.04
C ASN A 849 55.75 2.99 2.65
N THR A 850 54.91 2.72 1.65
CA THR A 850 55.11 3.19 0.27
C THR A 850 53.83 3.81 -0.27
N LEU A 851 53.95 4.95 -0.97
CA LEU A 851 52.80 5.65 -1.54
C LEU A 851 52.11 4.82 -2.63
N ALA A 852 52.89 4.01 -3.36
CA ALA A 852 52.39 3.11 -4.40
C ALA A 852 51.65 1.87 -3.85
N GLY A 853 51.95 1.45 -2.61
CA GLY A 853 51.31 0.30 -1.98
C GLY A 853 49.89 0.57 -1.44
N ARG A 854 49.52 1.85 -1.27
CA ARG A 854 48.27 2.28 -0.62
C ARG A 854 47.02 1.75 -1.32
N GLU A 855 46.95 1.91 -2.64
CA GLU A 855 45.80 1.49 -3.44
C GLU A 855 45.56 -0.02 -3.30
N ARG A 856 46.63 -0.83 -3.40
CA ARG A 856 46.53 -2.28 -3.20
C ARG A 856 46.06 -2.62 -1.79
N ALA A 857 46.65 -2.02 -0.75
CA ALA A 857 46.27 -2.28 0.64
C ALA A 857 44.81 -1.89 0.94
N LEU A 858 44.38 -0.72 0.45
CA LEU A 858 43.02 -0.21 0.61
C LEU A 858 42.00 -1.13 -0.04
N ASN A 859 42.20 -1.47 -1.31
CA ASN A 859 41.24 -2.32 -2.01
C ASN A 859 41.23 -3.75 -1.49
N THR A 860 42.38 -4.27 -1.04
CA THR A 860 42.45 -5.57 -0.35
C THR A 860 41.60 -5.57 0.91
N GLY A 861 41.69 -4.54 1.76
CA GLY A 861 40.88 -4.49 2.99
C GLY A 861 39.39 -4.29 2.73
N LEU A 862 39.02 -3.41 1.80
CA LEU A 862 37.63 -3.23 1.39
C LEU A 862 37.02 -4.55 0.86
N TYR A 863 37.79 -5.30 0.07
CA TYR A 863 37.40 -6.63 -0.40
C TYR A 863 37.31 -7.65 0.74
N ALA A 864 38.40 -7.86 1.49
CA ALA A 864 38.54 -8.94 2.47
C ALA A 864 37.52 -8.81 3.59
N PHE A 865 37.33 -7.60 4.14
CA PHE A 865 36.32 -7.38 5.18
C PHE A 865 34.91 -7.54 4.63
N ALA A 866 34.62 -7.08 3.41
CA ALA A 866 33.32 -7.33 2.79
C ALA A 866 33.06 -8.82 2.50
N ALA A 867 34.10 -9.59 2.17
CA ALA A 867 34.01 -11.02 1.88
C ALA A 867 33.77 -11.85 3.16
N HIS A 868 34.54 -11.60 4.21
CA HIS A 868 34.55 -12.45 5.41
C HIS A 868 33.66 -11.94 6.55
N THR A 869 33.36 -10.64 6.61
CA THR A 869 32.56 -10.02 7.68
C THR A 869 31.36 -9.27 7.09
N ARG A 870 30.77 -8.30 7.81
CA ARG A 870 29.74 -7.39 7.31
C ARG A 870 30.30 -6.15 6.64
N GLY A 871 31.58 -6.17 6.30
CA GLY A 871 32.29 -5.04 5.72
C GLY A 871 33.02 -4.24 6.79
N SER A 872 33.33 -2.99 6.46
CA SER A 872 34.22 -2.18 7.28
C SER A 872 33.92 -0.69 7.24
N SER A 873 34.40 0.06 8.23
CA SER A 873 34.46 1.52 8.22
C SER A 873 35.90 2.02 8.33
N TYR A 874 36.37 2.73 7.31
CA TYR A 874 37.75 3.24 7.28
C TYR A 874 37.95 4.36 8.31
N TRP A 875 39.06 4.37 9.02
CA TRP A 875 39.49 5.53 9.82
C TRP A 875 40.47 6.37 8.99
N THR A 876 40.10 7.54 8.47
CA THR A 876 38.84 8.29 8.67
C THR A 876 38.48 9.12 7.41
N ALA A 877 37.31 9.78 7.39
CA ALA A 877 36.83 10.52 6.22
C ALA A 877 37.76 11.66 5.81
N LYS A 878 38.26 12.44 6.78
CA LYS A 878 39.18 13.57 6.57
C LYS A 878 40.31 13.49 7.58
N PHE A 879 41.55 13.60 7.09
CA PHE A 879 42.74 13.59 7.93
C PHE A 879 43.81 14.50 7.32
N PHE A 880 44.38 15.39 8.14
CA PHE A 880 45.40 16.36 7.75
C PHE A 880 46.62 16.35 8.68
N GLY A 881 46.79 15.31 9.49
CA GLY A 881 47.98 15.12 10.30
C GLY A 881 49.24 14.95 9.45
N ASN A 882 50.28 15.70 9.81
CA ASN A 882 51.52 15.80 9.06
C ASN A 882 52.70 15.06 9.70
N ALA A 883 52.44 14.19 10.68
CA ALA A 883 53.47 13.33 11.23
C ALA A 883 54.02 12.40 10.14
N THR A 884 55.33 12.25 10.08
CA THR A 884 55.98 11.32 9.15
C THR A 884 55.69 9.89 9.59
N VAL A 885 55.52 9.00 8.60
CA VAL A 885 55.45 7.56 8.83
C VAL A 885 56.81 6.96 8.54
N ASP A 886 57.08 5.75 9.05
CA ASP A 886 58.26 5.01 8.63
C ASP A 886 58.13 4.61 7.15
N GLY A 887 59.03 5.08 6.30
CA GLY A 887 58.95 4.97 4.84
C GLY A 887 58.58 6.28 4.13
N GLU A 888 57.63 6.22 3.18
CA GLU A 888 57.25 7.34 2.31
C GLU A 888 56.01 8.09 2.81
N GLY A 889 56.07 9.41 2.87
CA GLY A 889 54.91 10.28 3.10
C GLY A 889 54.62 10.59 4.57
N THR A 890 53.37 10.95 4.84
CA THR A 890 52.85 11.38 6.14
C THR A 890 51.57 10.63 6.49
N GLN A 891 51.11 10.72 7.74
CA GLN A 891 49.84 10.10 8.14
C GLN A 891 48.65 10.54 7.25
N ALA A 892 48.58 11.79 6.80
CA ALA A 892 47.54 12.23 5.86
C ALA A 892 47.47 11.40 4.57
N ASP A 893 48.59 10.83 4.12
CA ASP A 893 48.63 9.99 2.93
C ASP A 893 48.01 8.60 3.15
N TYR A 894 47.90 8.13 4.40
CA TYR A 894 47.43 6.78 4.73
C TYR A 894 46.09 6.76 5.47
N TRP A 895 45.63 7.88 6.02
CA TRP A 895 44.45 7.94 6.90
C TRP A 895 43.28 8.77 6.34
N ASN A 896 43.42 9.40 5.17
CA ASN A 896 42.40 10.26 4.58
C ASN A 896 41.63 9.56 3.46
N TYR A 897 40.43 9.06 3.76
CA TYR A 897 39.61 8.32 2.80
C TYR A 897 39.16 9.17 1.60
N LEU A 898 38.81 10.44 1.81
CA LEU A 898 38.44 11.33 0.71
C LEU A 898 39.60 11.62 -0.23
N ALA A 899 40.83 11.70 0.27
CA ALA A 899 42.00 11.84 -0.58
C ALA A 899 42.18 10.62 -1.50
N PHE A 900 41.87 9.40 -1.03
CA PHE A 900 41.86 8.20 -1.87
C PHE A 900 40.77 8.26 -2.94
N ALA A 901 39.56 8.73 -2.57
CA ALA A 901 38.46 8.90 -3.51
C ALA A 901 38.79 9.92 -4.60
N GLU A 902 39.34 11.07 -4.23
CA GLU A 902 39.76 12.13 -5.16
C GLU A 902 40.89 11.67 -6.09
N GLN A 903 41.76 10.77 -5.63
CA GLN A 903 42.83 10.16 -6.42
C GLN A 903 42.33 8.98 -7.28
N GLY A 904 41.06 8.58 -7.17
CA GLY A 904 40.49 7.47 -7.93
C GLY A 904 40.99 6.09 -7.51
N MET A 905 41.50 5.94 -6.27
CA MET A 905 42.14 4.70 -5.79
C MET A 905 41.14 3.65 -5.29
N ILE A 906 39.84 3.95 -5.23
CA ILE A 906 38.85 3.06 -4.63
C ILE A 906 38.25 2.16 -5.71
N ASN A 907 38.69 0.91 -5.74
CA ASN A 907 38.16 -0.16 -6.56
C ASN A 907 38.22 -1.51 -5.83
N PRO A 908 37.25 -1.81 -4.95
CA PRO A 908 37.26 -3.05 -4.16
C PRO A 908 37.27 -4.34 -5.00
N SER A 909 36.87 -4.29 -6.27
CA SER A 909 36.88 -5.47 -7.14
C SER A 909 38.29 -5.96 -7.51
N GLU A 910 39.30 -5.10 -7.39
CA GLU A 910 40.72 -5.45 -7.62
C GLU A 910 41.41 -5.95 -6.33
N GLY A 911 40.70 -5.96 -5.19
CA GLY A 911 41.26 -6.36 -3.90
C GLY A 911 41.48 -7.86 -3.72
N GLU A 912 40.84 -8.71 -4.53
CA GLU A 912 40.93 -10.18 -4.42
C GLU A 912 42.37 -10.69 -4.63
N ASP A 913 43.11 -10.07 -5.56
CA ASP A 913 44.53 -10.37 -5.83
C ASP A 913 45.45 -10.03 -4.64
N GLY A 914 44.96 -9.28 -3.65
CA GLY A 914 45.67 -8.98 -2.41
C GLY A 914 45.66 -10.13 -1.40
N CYS A 915 44.66 -11.01 -1.48
CA CYS A 915 44.52 -12.20 -0.64
C CYS A 915 45.01 -13.49 -1.32
N SER A 916 45.44 -13.39 -2.59
CA SER A 916 46.07 -14.45 -3.37
C SER A 916 47.58 -14.48 -3.15
#